data_AF-A0AAN5DF67-F1
#
_entry.id   AF-A0AAN5DF67-F1
#
_cell.length_a   1.000
_cell.length_b   1.000
_cell.length_c   1.000
_cell.angle_alpha   90.00
_cell.angle_beta   90.00
_cell.angle_gamma   90.00
#
_symmetry.space_group_name_H-M   'P 1'
#
loop_
_entity.id
_entity.type
_entity.pdbx_description
1 polymer ?
#
loop_
_entity_poly.entity_id
_entity_poly.type
_entity_poly.pdbx_seq_one_letter_code
_entity_poly.pdbx_strand_id
1 'polypeptide(L)'
;MEWEKKEAAFLATGDETLLRDSPYPEMKNKPEIVIRMVKSLVAHMESEEKGIELAATHEMGRIVRVLRLATKEDIKRMHNELCSSGKDSQLKEVFTDALAIAGSFNCVQHLVEKIRARELSSVRSAKVLKQLSSLPVPSEQIVRSLITLCKDSKREPLECQTCWLSVGALMNGVCGADVVTIENEKACPRDVKERFVAELTEQYEQAESRYEKVLALKSLGNSGIELIVFPLEKVVRDVREERIVRVHAIEALRKLRTAMPRKITAILMPLYKDGLEHPEIRVAAFKHIIKCLPDQAIVHQIVDHLNRERSTQVHAYVSDALLSMSRSSVPEHQRLASTLQHALKFLRPRATPRKTVSSNYKFFTTVNEETGNEATLNWATLFTNDSALPNEIFTSGRWNKHVGHLGLNQHNMDQQLYKLLEFVESSPSLDVILRGKRSDSGASEVLRGLFPKLSIARREKYEKNAHAFVYFRSNDMDNVFLPLDEKIVAHLLKNVDVHFDKIGSLLAKGLRFNTLLSTVLNENKHTLVHSMGMPLVYSTKMPVIFKVDGEVKAELEDVRRGEAAVLLRARPTIAATHVTKVEILSPLVNLGVKILHSATLNVPVDVKTELNWKNQLVVKTTYGLPQESQRLVQLQTRPVSFVRVWPKDTRVYVQAKEKTIYVDQLETLVHRIEDSYLEKATGMKLAVEGHYHGHIFDKEEDNMPQALLIGENNLEVRFEKTPETPKEYVFKTEIGLFTENGNMERPKMERFLEKEEHFETEDFEDFEESEKSRRGEYEKYVKEYETEESYSHRLYAEVMSVGGRKEHKAEVELKTECDARMRHCRVKINGMRTPMLEKEARDWTIKSEVEMLYPEMPKSLKQLAGQKHRELSVNVEARWGCEEKNEIRMKIQGEQNQEQKKWMKIVAEQRDEELTPMEEYYRLIQASMLNQYKAVVDYDIQTPASHRLINGLFTQIKANAPFFSTTLENGHNQKNMMRARLTIEPATRQHATLSIHTPTEKVTINDISMPVVL
;
A
#
# COMPACT_ATOMS: atom_id res chain seq x y z
N MET A 1 -1.84 -20.33 -40.70
CA MET A 1 -2.68 -19.15 -40.47
C MET A 1 -4.18 -19.41 -40.68
N GLU A 2 -4.64 -20.05 -41.76
CA GLU A 2 -6.09 -20.22 -42.00
C GLU A 2 -6.81 -20.99 -40.88
N TRP A 3 -6.23 -22.11 -40.40
CA TRP A 3 -6.77 -22.84 -39.26
C TRP A 3 -6.86 -21.99 -37.98
N GLU A 4 -5.82 -21.22 -37.66
CA GLU A 4 -5.82 -20.38 -36.46
C GLU A 4 -6.91 -19.29 -36.52
N LYS A 5 -7.17 -18.76 -37.73
CA LYS A 5 -8.30 -17.85 -38.00
C LYS A 5 -9.65 -18.57 -37.77
N LYS A 6 -9.79 -19.84 -38.18
CA LYS A 6 -10.99 -20.68 -37.90
C LYS A 6 -11.15 -20.99 -36.41
N GLU A 7 -10.08 -21.33 -35.70
CA GLU A 7 -10.09 -21.58 -34.25
C GLU A 7 -10.49 -20.32 -33.48
N ALA A 8 -9.91 -19.16 -33.82
CA ALA A 8 -10.30 -17.89 -33.22
C ALA A 8 -11.77 -17.53 -33.53
N ALA A 9 -12.22 -17.78 -34.76
CA ALA A 9 -13.62 -17.57 -35.14
C ALA A 9 -14.58 -18.51 -34.37
N PHE A 10 -14.19 -19.76 -34.12
CA PHE A 10 -14.93 -20.68 -33.25
C PHE A 10 -15.00 -20.15 -31.82
N LEU A 11 -13.88 -19.69 -31.23
CA LEU A 11 -13.88 -19.11 -29.90
C LEU A 11 -14.80 -17.87 -29.80
N ALA A 12 -14.87 -17.08 -30.88
CA ALA A 12 -15.68 -15.89 -30.98
C ALA A 12 -17.19 -16.15 -31.20
N THR A 13 -17.55 -17.22 -31.90
CA THR A 13 -18.93 -17.47 -32.39
C THR A 13 -19.59 -18.75 -31.87
N GLY A 14 -18.79 -19.73 -31.45
CA GLY A 14 -19.25 -21.06 -31.09
C GLY A 14 -19.63 -21.97 -32.27
N ASP A 15 -19.42 -21.55 -33.52
CA ASP A 15 -19.81 -22.32 -34.71
C ASP A 15 -18.93 -23.55 -34.93
N GLU A 16 -19.49 -24.73 -34.63
CA GLU A 16 -18.82 -26.03 -34.70
C GLU A 16 -18.37 -26.41 -36.12
N THR A 17 -18.97 -25.84 -37.16
CA THR A 17 -18.57 -26.13 -38.55
C THR A 17 -17.13 -25.72 -38.83
N LEU A 18 -16.64 -24.69 -38.12
CA LEU A 18 -15.27 -24.18 -38.22
C LEU A 18 -14.22 -25.17 -37.70
N LEU A 19 -14.62 -26.17 -36.91
CA LEU A 19 -13.72 -27.18 -36.36
C LEU A 19 -13.63 -28.47 -37.20
N ARG A 20 -14.49 -28.66 -38.21
CA ARG A 20 -14.60 -29.93 -38.97
C ARG A 20 -13.36 -30.27 -39.77
N ASP A 21 -12.65 -29.27 -40.28
CA ASP A 21 -11.43 -29.43 -41.11
C ASP A 21 -10.14 -29.15 -40.33
N SER A 22 -10.12 -29.48 -39.02
CA SER A 22 -8.94 -29.28 -38.19
C SER A 22 -7.75 -30.10 -38.70
N PRO A 23 -6.60 -29.47 -38.99
CA PRO A 23 -5.36 -30.21 -39.25
C PRO A 23 -4.81 -30.84 -37.98
N TYR A 24 -5.34 -30.49 -36.80
CA TYR A 24 -4.93 -31.05 -35.51
C TYR A 24 -5.88 -32.17 -35.06
N PRO A 25 -5.36 -33.20 -34.36
CA PRO A 25 -6.14 -34.36 -33.95
C PRO A 25 -7.33 -34.02 -33.06
N GLU A 26 -8.43 -34.72 -33.29
CA GLU A 26 -9.68 -34.52 -32.57
C GLU A 26 -9.62 -35.18 -31.18
N MET A 27 -10.03 -34.42 -30.15
CA MET A 27 -10.21 -34.95 -28.81
C MET A 27 -11.64 -35.46 -28.64
N LYS A 28 -11.80 -36.79 -28.53
CA LYS A 28 -13.07 -37.45 -28.24
C LYS A 28 -13.34 -37.46 -26.73
N ASN A 29 -14.62 -37.52 -26.33
CA ASN A 29 -15.07 -37.56 -24.92
C ASN A 29 -14.58 -36.40 -24.04
N LYS A 30 -14.56 -35.16 -24.58
CA LYS A 30 -14.17 -33.95 -23.83
C LYS A 30 -14.85 -33.85 -22.44
N PRO A 31 -16.14 -34.17 -22.27
CA PRO A 31 -16.79 -34.12 -20.95
C PRO A 31 -16.12 -35.01 -19.89
N GLU A 32 -15.86 -36.28 -20.21
CA GLU A 32 -15.28 -37.25 -19.27
C GLU A 32 -13.86 -36.84 -18.83
N ILE A 33 -13.08 -36.28 -19.77
CA ILE A 33 -11.72 -35.81 -19.49
C ILE A 33 -11.76 -34.64 -18.50
N VAL A 34 -12.60 -33.63 -18.77
CA VAL A 34 -12.73 -32.46 -17.90
C VAL A 34 -13.22 -32.84 -16.51
N ILE A 35 -14.24 -33.69 -16.43
CA ILE A 35 -14.81 -34.13 -15.15
C ILE A 35 -13.75 -34.84 -14.29
N ARG A 36 -12.95 -35.73 -14.90
CA ARG A 36 -11.84 -36.40 -14.21
C ARG A 36 -10.78 -35.40 -13.74
N MET A 37 -10.39 -34.46 -14.58
CA MET A 37 -9.38 -33.45 -14.23
C MET A 37 -9.87 -32.50 -13.13
N VAL A 38 -11.15 -32.12 -13.12
CA VAL A 38 -11.73 -31.26 -12.06
C VAL A 38 -11.73 -32.00 -10.72
N LYS A 39 -12.10 -33.29 -10.69
CA LYS A 39 -12.05 -34.12 -9.48
C LYS A 39 -10.60 -34.29 -8.98
N SER A 40 -9.65 -34.53 -9.88
CA SER A 40 -8.21 -34.59 -9.59
C SER A 40 -7.71 -33.28 -8.97
N LEU A 41 -8.09 -32.15 -9.56
CA LEU A 41 -7.68 -30.82 -9.10
C LEU A 41 -8.17 -30.53 -7.68
N VAL A 42 -9.42 -30.87 -7.36
CA VAL A 42 -9.95 -30.73 -5.98
C VAL A 42 -9.15 -31.59 -4.99
N ALA A 43 -8.83 -32.84 -5.34
CA ALA A 43 -7.99 -33.69 -4.49
C ALA A 43 -6.58 -33.08 -4.24
N HIS A 44 -5.98 -32.45 -5.25
CA HIS A 44 -4.69 -31.75 -5.11
C HIS A 44 -4.76 -30.47 -4.24
N MET A 45 -5.95 -30.03 -3.81
CA MET A 45 -6.17 -28.86 -2.93
C MET A 45 -6.54 -29.24 -1.49
N GLU A 46 -6.64 -30.53 -1.16
CA GLU A 46 -7.11 -31.01 0.15
C GLU A 46 -5.98 -31.31 1.15
N SER A 47 -4.71 -31.27 0.75
CA SER A 47 -3.58 -31.55 1.64
C SER A 47 -3.37 -30.44 2.68
N GLU A 48 -3.46 -30.78 3.98
CA GLU A 48 -3.16 -29.83 5.07
C GLU A 48 -1.66 -29.52 5.19
N GLU A 49 -0.81 -30.52 4.99
CA GLU A 49 0.65 -30.43 5.13
C GLU A 49 1.29 -29.59 4.01
N LYS A 50 0.82 -29.81 2.77
CA LYS A 50 1.42 -29.23 1.55
C LYS A 50 0.61 -28.05 1.00
N GLY A 51 -0.62 -27.85 1.46
CA GLY A 51 -1.57 -26.90 0.90
C GLY A 51 -2.00 -27.32 -0.51
N ILE A 52 -2.01 -26.36 -1.44
CA ILE A 52 -2.30 -26.62 -2.85
C ILE A 52 -1.02 -27.12 -3.54
N GLU A 53 -1.09 -28.31 -4.14
CA GLU A 53 0.04 -28.84 -4.91
C GLU A 53 0.27 -28.07 -6.21
N LEU A 54 1.53 -27.95 -6.62
CA LEU A 54 1.90 -27.29 -7.88
C LEU A 54 1.22 -27.91 -9.10
N ALA A 55 0.94 -29.22 -9.07
CA ALA A 55 0.22 -29.92 -10.13
C ALA A 55 -1.17 -29.33 -10.41
N ALA A 56 -1.88 -28.81 -9.40
CA ALA A 56 -3.22 -28.27 -9.53
C ALA A 56 -3.29 -27.08 -10.51
N THR A 57 -2.29 -26.20 -10.48
CA THR A 57 -2.21 -25.04 -11.40
C THR A 57 -2.05 -25.48 -12.86
N HIS A 58 -1.29 -26.56 -13.11
CA HIS A 58 -1.15 -27.14 -14.44
C HIS A 58 -2.42 -27.85 -14.90
N GLU A 59 -3.11 -28.56 -14.01
CA GLU A 59 -4.41 -29.17 -14.30
C GLU A 59 -5.45 -28.12 -14.69
N MET A 60 -5.53 -27.00 -13.97
CA MET A 60 -6.40 -25.87 -14.33
C MET A 60 -6.14 -25.41 -15.77
N GLY A 61 -4.88 -25.19 -16.14
CA GLY A 61 -4.51 -24.80 -17.50
C GLY A 61 -4.90 -25.84 -18.57
N ARG A 62 -4.92 -27.14 -18.22
CA ARG A 62 -5.35 -28.23 -19.12
C ARG A 62 -6.87 -28.24 -19.27
N ILE A 63 -7.62 -28.10 -18.17
CA ILE A 63 -9.08 -28.01 -18.16
C ILE A 63 -9.53 -26.86 -19.06
N VAL A 64 -8.95 -25.67 -18.87
CA VAL A 64 -9.24 -24.47 -19.67
C VAL A 64 -9.00 -24.72 -21.16
N ARG A 65 -7.90 -25.39 -21.52
CA ARG A 65 -7.59 -25.71 -22.93
C ARG A 65 -8.65 -26.63 -23.56
N VAL A 66 -9.18 -27.61 -22.82
CA VAL A 66 -10.22 -28.51 -23.34
C VAL A 66 -11.57 -27.79 -23.42
N LEU A 67 -11.92 -26.99 -22.40
CA LEU A 67 -13.16 -26.20 -22.36
C LEU A 67 -13.26 -25.19 -23.51
N ARG A 68 -12.14 -24.62 -23.94
CA ARG A 68 -12.08 -23.72 -25.11
C ARG A 68 -12.58 -24.37 -26.39
N LEU A 69 -12.48 -25.68 -26.52
CA LEU A 69 -12.91 -26.45 -27.70
C LEU A 69 -14.21 -27.24 -27.46
N ALA A 70 -14.90 -27.00 -26.34
CA ALA A 70 -16.12 -27.70 -25.98
C ALA A 70 -17.35 -27.12 -26.69
N THR A 71 -18.28 -27.99 -27.08
CA THR A 71 -19.57 -27.60 -27.64
C THR A 71 -20.55 -27.17 -26.55
N LYS A 72 -21.69 -26.58 -26.93
CA LYS A 72 -22.75 -26.24 -25.98
C LYS A 72 -23.30 -27.49 -25.27
N GLU A 73 -23.39 -28.61 -25.97
CA GLU A 73 -23.86 -29.88 -25.42
C GLU A 73 -22.85 -30.50 -24.45
N ASP A 74 -21.56 -30.45 -24.78
CA ASP A 74 -20.48 -30.89 -23.91
C ASP A 74 -20.55 -30.16 -22.56
N ILE A 75 -20.69 -28.82 -22.60
CA ILE A 75 -20.73 -27.98 -21.40
C ILE A 75 -21.95 -28.30 -20.52
N LYS A 76 -23.13 -28.50 -21.12
CA LYS A 76 -24.33 -28.91 -20.37
C LYS A 76 -24.14 -30.26 -19.69
N ARG A 77 -23.52 -31.22 -20.38
CA ARG A 77 -23.25 -32.56 -19.82
C ARG A 77 -22.29 -32.48 -18.63
N MET A 78 -21.20 -31.71 -18.77
CA MET A 78 -20.24 -31.45 -17.68
C MET A 78 -20.89 -30.76 -16.48
N HIS A 79 -21.71 -29.73 -16.74
CA HIS A 79 -22.43 -29.00 -15.70
C HIS A 79 -23.37 -29.91 -14.91
N ASN A 80 -24.16 -30.74 -15.60
CA ASN A 80 -25.10 -31.63 -14.93
C ASN A 80 -24.38 -32.62 -14.00
N GLU A 81 -23.24 -33.18 -14.39
CA GLU A 81 -22.52 -34.14 -13.55
C GLU A 81 -21.79 -33.46 -12.37
N LEU A 82 -21.11 -32.33 -12.62
CA LEU A 82 -20.30 -31.64 -11.62
C LEU A 82 -21.12 -30.77 -10.66
N CYS A 83 -22.27 -30.25 -11.10
CA CYS A 83 -23.08 -29.30 -10.33
C CYS A 83 -24.36 -29.90 -9.73
N SER A 84 -24.89 -31.03 -10.26
CA SER A 84 -26.10 -31.67 -9.68
C SER A 84 -25.78 -32.61 -8.51
N SER A 85 -24.52 -33.02 -8.37
CA SER A 85 -24.03 -33.78 -7.23
C SER A 85 -23.91 -32.84 -6.03
N GLY A 86 -25.02 -32.54 -5.34
CA GLY A 86 -25.13 -31.53 -4.27
C GLY A 86 -24.28 -31.74 -3.00
N LYS A 87 -23.20 -32.53 -3.06
CA LYS A 87 -22.31 -32.86 -1.94
C LYS A 87 -21.01 -32.06 -1.91
N ASP A 88 -20.61 -31.38 -2.99
CA ASP A 88 -19.29 -30.72 -3.04
C ASP A 88 -19.33 -29.34 -3.73
N SER A 89 -19.34 -28.26 -2.92
CA SER A 89 -19.33 -26.86 -3.39
C SER A 89 -18.07 -26.54 -4.21
N GLN A 90 -16.94 -27.22 -3.93
CA GLN A 90 -15.66 -26.91 -4.54
C GLN A 90 -15.60 -27.33 -6.01
N LEU A 91 -16.21 -28.48 -6.38
CA LEU A 91 -16.29 -28.91 -7.78
C LEU A 91 -17.06 -27.90 -8.64
N LYS A 92 -18.21 -27.40 -8.15
CA LYS A 92 -19.00 -26.37 -8.83
C LYS A 92 -18.20 -25.07 -9.00
N GLU A 93 -17.45 -24.67 -7.96
CA GLU A 93 -16.63 -23.45 -7.99
C GLU A 93 -15.46 -23.56 -8.98
N VAL A 94 -14.69 -24.66 -8.95
CA VAL A 94 -13.60 -24.92 -9.91
C VAL A 94 -14.11 -24.92 -11.34
N PHE A 95 -15.20 -25.62 -11.61
CA PHE A 95 -15.77 -25.71 -12.95
C PHE A 95 -16.27 -24.35 -13.47
N THR A 96 -16.94 -23.58 -12.60
CA THR A 96 -17.43 -22.24 -12.95
C THR A 96 -16.28 -21.26 -13.22
N ASP A 97 -15.21 -21.29 -12.40
CA ASP A 97 -14.01 -20.49 -12.64
C ASP A 97 -13.32 -20.93 -13.95
N ALA A 98 -13.22 -22.23 -14.22
CA ALA A 98 -12.61 -22.75 -15.44
C ALA A 98 -13.37 -22.35 -16.72
N LEU A 99 -14.70 -22.31 -16.70
CA LEU A 99 -15.52 -21.81 -17.82
C LEU A 99 -15.26 -20.32 -18.08
N ALA A 100 -15.15 -19.52 -17.03
CA ALA A 100 -14.89 -18.08 -17.14
C ALA A 100 -13.49 -17.80 -17.70
N ILE A 101 -12.48 -18.57 -17.29
CA ILE A 101 -11.11 -18.51 -17.83
C ILE A 101 -11.05 -19.03 -19.28
N ALA A 102 -11.84 -20.05 -19.63
CA ALA A 102 -11.90 -20.62 -20.97
C ALA A 102 -12.34 -19.56 -21.99
N GLY A 103 -13.42 -18.83 -21.68
CA GLY A 103 -13.75 -17.59 -22.38
C GLY A 103 -14.25 -17.73 -23.81
N SER A 104 -14.57 -18.95 -24.27
CA SER A 104 -15.22 -19.15 -25.57
C SER A 104 -16.68 -18.68 -25.52
N PHE A 105 -17.26 -18.34 -26.67
CA PHE A 105 -18.67 -17.92 -26.76
C PHE A 105 -19.62 -18.91 -26.08
N ASN A 106 -19.44 -20.23 -26.30
CA ASN A 106 -20.26 -21.27 -25.68
C ASN A 106 -20.14 -21.28 -24.15
N CYS A 107 -18.93 -21.10 -23.60
CA CYS A 107 -18.71 -20.99 -22.15
C CYS A 107 -19.36 -19.72 -21.59
N VAL A 108 -19.17 -18.58 -22.24
CA VAL A 108 -19.74 -17.30 -21.79
C VAL A 108 -21.26 -17.33 -21.84
N GLN A 109 -21.86 -17.83 -22.93
CA GLN A 109 -23.30 -17.96 -23.05
C GLN A 109 -23.88 -18.85 -21.94
N HIS A 110 -23.23 -19.98 -21.63
CA HIS A 110 -23.67 -20.83 -20.53
C HIS A 110 -23.61 -20.11 -19.18
N LEU A 111 -22.55 -19.34 -18.90
CA LEU A 111 -22.44 -18.55 -17.68
C LEU A 111 -23.51 -17.46 -17.61
N VAL A 112 -23.80 -16.77 -18.73
CA VAL A 112 -24.87 -15.77 -18.83
C VAL A 112 -26.23 -16.38 -18.52
N GLU A 113 -26.54 -17.55 -19.11
CA GLU A 113 -27.78 -18.30 -18.83
C GLU A 113 -27.92 -18.59 -17.31
N LYS A 114 -26.82 -19.00 -16.66
CA LYS A 114 -26.79 -19.35 -15.22
C LYS A 114 -26.92 -18.16 -14.28
N ILE A 115 -26.33 -17.02 -14.63
CA ILE A 115 -26.47 -15.76 -13.89
C ILE A 115 -27.93 -15.27 -13.98
N ARG A 116 -28.52 -15.29 -15.19
CA ARG A 116 -29.92 -14.89 -15.41
C ARG A 116 -30.91 -15.76 -14.63
N ALA A 117 -30.64 -17.07 -14.58
CA ALA A 117 -31.41 -18.04 -13.80
C ALA A 117 -31.22 -17.92 -12.27
N ARG A 118 -30.37 -17.00 -11.78
CA ARG A 118 -30.05 -16.81 -10.36
C ARG A 118 -29.49 -18.06 -9.67
N GLU A 119 -28.82 -18.93 -10.43
CA GLU A 119 -28.13 -20.13 -9.90
C GLU A 119 -26.77 -19.80 -9.26
N LEU A 120 -26.32 -18.54 -9.41
CA LEU A 120 -25.13 -17.95 -8.81
C LEU A 120 -25.54 -16.76 -7.92
N SER A 121 -24.86 -16.59 -6.78
CA SER A 121 -25.05 -15.41 -5.92
C SER A 121 -24.47 -14.14 -6.58
N SER A 122 -24.98 -12.97 -6.21
CA SER A 122 -24.52 -11.66 -6.75
C SER A 122 -23.00 -11.48 -6.69
N VAL A 123 -22.36 -11.86 -5.58
CA VAL A 123 -20.90 -11.82 -5.41
C VAL A 123 -20.18 -12.79 -6.35
N ARG A 124 -20.73 -13.99 -6.54
CA ARG A 124 -20.16 -15.01 -7.43
C ARG A 124 -20.32 -14.61 -8.90
N SER A 125 -21.47 -14.07 -9.28
CA SER A 125 -21.73 -13.49 -10.60
C SER A 125 -20.72 -12.38 -10.91
N ALA A 126 -20.53 -11.43 -9.99
CA ALA A 126 -19.55 -10.36 -10.14
C ALA A 126 -18.12 -10.91 -10.37
N LYS A 127 -17.69 -11.90 -9.57
CA LYS A 127 -16.38 -12.54 -9.75
C LYS A 127 -16.23 -13.19 -11.14
N VAL A 128 -17.23 -13.92 -11.60
CA VAL A 128 -17.21 -14.55 -12.94
C VAL A 128 -17.14 -13.48 -14.03
N LEU A 129 -18.01 -12.47 -13.96
CA LEU A 129 -18.03 -11.34 -14.90
C LEU A 129 -16.69 -10.61 -14.93
N LYS A 130 -16.01 -10.48 -13.79
CA LYS A 130 -14.69 -9.86 -13.71
C LYS A 130 -13.65 -10.65 -14.50
N GLN A 131 -13.67 -11.98 -14.44
CA GLN A 131 -12.74 -12.82 -15.21
C GLN A 131 -12.98 -12.68 -16.72
N LEU A 132 -14.22 -12.44 -17.15
CA LEU A 132 -14.56 -12.16 -18.56
C LEU A 132 -14.03 -10.81 -19.08
N SER A 133 -13.45 -9.95 -18.25
CA SER A 133 -12.91 -8.66 -18.74
C SER A 133 -11.64 -8.80 -19.59
N SER A 134 -10.93 -9.93 -19.49
CA SER A 134 -9.67 -10.19 -20.20
C SER A 134 -9.75 -11.50 -20.99
N LEU A 135 -10.66 -11.57 -21.96
CA LEU A 135 -10.81 -12.76 -22.81
C LEU A 135 -9.67 -12.89 -23.83
N PRO A 136 -9.21 -14.13 -24.12
CA PRO A 136 -8.22 -14.36 -25.17
C PRO A 136 -8.70 -13.95 -26.56
N VAL A 137 -10.00 -14.13 -26.86
CA VAL A 137 -10.63 -13.77 -28.14
C VAL A 137 -11.95 -13.05 -27.85
N PRO A 138 -11.93 -11.73 -27.67
CA PRO A 138 -13.15 -10.95 -27.51
C PRO A 138 -13.94 -10.89 -28.83
N SER A 139 -15.27 -10.92 -28.76
CA SER A 139 -16.13 -10.87 -29.95
C SER A 139 -17.35 -9.98 -29.75
N GLU A 140 -17.89 -9.43 -30.84
CA GLU A 140 -19.12 -8.63 -30.81
C GLU A 140 -20.31 -9.43 -30.26
N GLN A 141 -20.39 -10.73 -30.56
CA GLN A 141 -21.48 -11.59 -30.06
C GLN A 141 -21.41 -11.77 -28.54
N ILE A 142 -20.22 -11.95 -27.97
CA ILE A 142 -20.01 -12.00 -26.52
C ILE A 142 -20.43 -10.67 -25.88
N VAL A 143 -20.01 -9.54 -26.46
CA VAL A 143 -20.37 -8.20 -25.98
C VAL A 143 -21.88 -8.00 -25.97
N ARG A 144 -22.58 -8.33 -27.05
CA ARG A 144 -24.06 -8.21 -27.12
C ARG A 144 -24.78 -9.07 -26.08
N SER A 145 -24.32 -10.31 -25.88
CA SER A 145 -24.86 -11.22 -24.86
C SER A 145 -24.75 -10.61 -23.46
N LEU A 146 -23.58 -10.05 -23.13
CA LEU A 146 -23.33 -9.41 -21.84
C LEU A 146 -24.08 -8.08 -21.68
N ILE A 147 -24.19 -7.23 -22.71
CA ILE A 147 -25.01 -6.01 -22.64
C ILE A 147 -26.45 -6.35 -22.24
N THR A 148 -27.01 -7.40 -22.85
CA THR A 148 -28.37 -7.85 -22.51
C THR A 148 -28.45 -8.28 -21.05
N LEU A 149 -27.46 -9.03 -20.55
CA LEU A 149 -27.36 -9.40 -19.14
C LEU A 149 -27.24 -8.15 -18.24
N CYS A 150 -26.40 -7.17 -18.57
CA CYS A 150 -26.20 -5.97 -17.76
C CYS A 150 -27.49 -5.14 -17.65
N LYS A 151 -28.29 -5.07 -18.73
CA LYS A 151 -29.61 -4.43 -18.71
C LYS A 151 -30.58 -5.15 -17.78
N ASP A 152 -30.51 -6.49 -17.68
CA ASP A 152 -31.32 -7.29 -16.75
C ASP A 152 -30.86 -7.19 -15.28
N SER A 153 -29.54 -7.01 -15.05
CA SER A 153 -28.91 -7.02 -13.73
C SER A 153 -29.07 -5.72 -12.92
N LYS A 154 -29.87 -4.74 -13.38
CA LYS A 154 -30.05 -3.43 -12.70
C LYS A 154 -30.43 -3.51 -11.22
N ARG A 155 -31.05 -4.61 -10.78
CA ARG A 155 -31.49 -4.82 -9.38
C ARG A 155 -30.35 -5.12 -8.40
N GLU A 156 -29.21 -5.59 -8.89
CA GLU A 156 -28.06 -5.99 -8.06
C GLU A 156 -26.86 -5.06 -8.35
N PRO A 157 -26.58 -4.06 -7.50
CA PRO A 157 -25.61 -3.00 -7.80
C PRO A 157 -24.20 -3.50 -8.13
N LEU A 158 -23.71 -4.52 -7.40
CA LEU A 158 -22.37 -5.10 -7.59
C LEU A 158 -22.27 -5.89 -8.90
N GLU A 159 -23.28 -6.70 -9.21
CA GLU A 159 -23.36 -7.48 -10.45
C GLU A 159 -23.47 -6.55 -11.66
N CYS A 160 -24.38 -5.56 -11.62
CA CYS A 160 -24.57 -4.56 -12.66
C CYS A 160 -23.27 -3.78 -12.94
N GLN A 161 -22.59 -3.32 -11.89
CA GLN A 161 -21.33 -2.60 -12.01
C GLN A 161 -20.27 -3.44 -12.73
N THR A 162 -20.06 -4.66 -12.25
CA THR A 162 -19.01 -5.52 -12.76
C THR A 162 -19.31 -5.93 -14.21
N CYS A 163 -20.59 -6.15 -14.53
CA CYS A 163 -21.06 -6.42 -15.89
C CYS A 163 -20.69 -5.27 -16.84
N TRP A 164 -21.08 -4.03 -16.52
CA TRP A 164 -20.82 -2.88 -17.38
C TRP A 164 -19.33 -2.52 -17.49
N LEU A 165 -18.54 -2.69 -16.42
CA LEU A 165 -17.09 -2.50 -16.47
C LEU A 165 -16.42 -3.54 -17.38
N SER A 166 -16.85 -4.80 -17.29
CA SER A 166 -16.36 -5.89 -18.15
C SER A 166 -16.78 -5.72 -19.61
N VAL A 167 -18.00 -5.25 -19.89
CA VAL A 167 -18.46 -4.92 -21.25
C VAL A 167 -17.58 -3.84 -21.86
N GLY A 168 -17.29 -2.76 -21.13
CA GLY A 168 -16.35 -1.74 -21.61
C GLY A 168 -14.96 -2.32 -21.91
N ALA A 169 -14.46 -3.23 -21.06
CA ALA A 169 -13.19 -3.91 -21.30
C ALA A 169 -13.17 -4.80 -22.54
N LEU A 170 -14.25 -5.55 -22.78
CA LEU A 170 -14.39 -6.38 -23.96
C LEU A 170 -14.50 -5.55 -25.24
N MET A 171 -15.22 -4.43 -25.21
CA MET A 171 -15.27 -3.49 -26.34
C MET A 171 -13.88 -2.94 -26.69
N ASN A 172 -13.02 -2.71 -25.69
CA ASN A 172 -11.62 -2.35 -25.92
C ASN A 172 -10.84 -3.48 -26.59
N GLY A 173 -11.06 -4.73 -26.16
CA GLY A 173 -10.44 -5.89 -26.82
C GLY A 173 -10.88 -6.09 -28.28
N VAL A 174 -12.11 -5.71 -28.65
CA VAL A 174 -12.60 -5.80 -30.04
C VAL A 174 -12.17 -4.59 -30.89
N CYS A 175 -12.25 -3.37 -30.35
CA CYS A 175 -12.18 -2.12 -31.12
C CYS A 175 -11.33 -1.00 -30.50
N GLY A 176 -10.53 -1.30 -29.47
CA GLY A 176 -9.74 -0.32 -28.71
C GLY A 176 -8.62 0.33 -29.52
N ALA A 177 -8.16 1.50 -29.05
CA ALA A 177 -7.12 2.29 -29.71
C ALA A 177 -5.74 1.60 -29.80
N ASP A 178 -5.43 0.67 -28.90
CA ASP A 178 -4.13 -0.02 -28.83
C ASP A 178 -4.07 -1.34 -29.64
N VAL A 179 -5.13 -1.67 -30.38
CA VAL A 179 -5.19 -2.90 -31.20
C VAL A 179 -4.35 -2.71 -32.47
N VAL A 180 -3.07 -3.05 -32.40
CA VAL A 180 -2.19 -3.15 -33.58
C VAL A 180 -2.35 -4.54 -34.19
N THR A 181 -3.03 -4.63 -35.33
CA THR A 181 -3.11 -5.89 -36.09
C THR A 181 -1.86 -6.07 -36.96
N ILE A 182 -1.31 -7.29 -36.97
CA ILE A 182 -0.11 -7.68 -37.76
C ILE A 182 -0.35 -7.52 -39.27
N GLU A 183 -1.61 -7.46 -39.68
CA GLU A 183 -2.05 -7.11 -41.03
C GLU A 183 -2.91 -5.83 -40.87
N ASN A 184 -2.58 -4.74 -41.57
CA ASN A 184 -3.37 -3.48 -41.63
C ASN A 184 -4.80 -3.66 -42.19
N GLU A 185 -5.36 -4.89 -42.22
CA GLU A 185 -6.55 -5.23 -42.98
C GLU A 185 -7.84 -5.39 -42.18
N LYS A 186 -7.85 -5.28 -40.84
CA LYS A 186 -9.12 -5.15 -40.09
C LYS A 186 -9.01 -4.23 -38.89
N ALA A 187 -8.85 -2.92 -39.15
CA ALA A 187 -9.34 -1.92 -38.20
C ALA A 187 -10.82 -2.24 -37.91
N CYS A 188 -11.21 -2.29 -36.63
CA CYS A 188 -12.61 -2.53 -36.26
C CYS A 188 -13.54 -1.61 -37.08
N PRO A 189 -14.55 -2.16 -37.79
CA PRO A 189 -15.43 -1.38 -38.65
C PRO A 189 -16.06 -0.20 -37.92
N ARG A 190 -16.18 0.94 -38.61
CA ARG A 190 -16.68 2.18 -37.99
C ARG A 190 -18.11 2.03 -37.48
N ASP A 191 -18.96 1.25 -38.14
CA ASP A 191 -20.32 0.94 -37.71
C ASP A 191 -20.35 0.17 -36.38
N VAL A 192 -19.39 -0.73 -36.13
CA VAL A 192 -19.26 -1.43 -34.85
C VAL A 192 -18.85 -0.45 -33.74
N LYS A 193 -17.88 0.43 -34.01
CA LYS A 193 -17.47 1.48 -33.07
C LYS A 193 -18.64 2.41 -32.72
N GLU A 194 -19.39 2.87 -33.71
CA GLU A 194 -20.55 3.75 -33.52
C GLU A 194 -21.64 3.07 -32.69
N ARG A 195 -21.95 1.78 -32.95
CA ARG A 195 -22.90 1.01 -32.14
C ARG A 195 -22.46 0.85 -30.69
N PHE A 196 -21.19 0.52 -30.44
CA PHE A 196 -20.66 0.38 -29.08
C PHE A 196 -20.69 1.71 -28.31
N VAL A 197 -20.30 2.80 -28.95
CA VAL A 197 -20.35 4.13 -28.33
C VAL A 197 -21.79 4.57 -28.09
N ALA A 198 -22.72 4.26 -29.00
CA ALA A 198 -24.14 4.56 -28.81
C ALA A 198 -24.70 3.85 -27.57
N GLU A 199 -24.46 2.54 -27.41
CA GLU A 199 -24.93 1.78 -26.24
C GLU A 199 -24.37 2.32 -24.91
N LEU A 200 -23.07 2.66 -24.86
CA LEU A 200 -22.46 3.24 -23.66
C LEU A 200 -22.92 4.69 -23.40
N THR A 201 -23.25 5.44 -24.44
CA THR A 201 -23.78 6.81 -24.30
C THR A 201 -25.23 6.77 -23.82
N GLU A 202 -26.05 5.87 -24.36
CA GLU A 202 -27.41 5.63 -23.90
C GLU A 202 -27.43 5.24 -22.40
N GLN A 203 -26.47 4.41 -21.97
CA GLN A 203 -26.31 4.07 -20.55
C GLN A 203 -26.10 5.32 -19.67
N TYR A 204 -25.33 6.30 -20.14
CA TYR A 204 -25.11 7.55 -19.41
C TYR A 204 -26.34 8.46 -19.44
N GLU A 205 -27.02 8.57 -20.58
CA GLU A 205 -28.22 9.40 -20.74
C GLU A 205 -29.40 8.89 -19.91
N GLN A 206 -29.52 7.57 -19.73
CA GLN A 206 -30.54 6.94 -18.88
C GLN A 206 -30.19 6.94 -17.38
N ALA A 207 -29.00 7.38 -16.99
CA ALA A 207 -28.55 7.34 -15.61
C ALA A 207 -29.20 8.46 -14.77
N GLU A 208 -29.97 8.09 -13.76
CA GLU A 208 -30.65 9.03 -12.87
C GLU A 208 -29.77 9.37 -11.66
N SER A 209 -29.00 8.39 -11.17
CA SER A 209 -28.15 8.55 -10.00
C SER A 209 -26.72 8.94 -10.34
N ARG A 210 -26.05 9.64 -9.40
CA ARG A 210 -24.60 9.91 -9.47
C ARG A 210 -23.79 8.65 -9.70
N TYR A 211 -24.14 7.56 -9.00
CA TYR A 211 -23.47 6.27 -9.12
C TYR A 211 -23.57 5.70 -10.55
N GLU A 212 -24.76 5.71 -11.14
CA GLU A 212 -24.97 5.22 -12.51
C GLU A 212 -24.25 6.08 -13.54
N LYS A 213 -24.26 7.41 -13.38
CA LYS A 213 -23.48 8.33 -14.23
C LYS A 213 -22.00 8.01 -14.17
N VAL A 214 -21.45 7.81 -12.96
CA VAL A 214 -20.03 7.44 -12.77
C VAL A 214 -19.72 6.05 -13.33
N LEU A 215 -20.61 5.07 -13.17
CA LEU A 215 -20.48 3.74 -13.78
C LEU A 215 -20.39 3.83 -15.30
N ALA A 216 -21.31 4.55 -15.93
CA ALA A 216 -21.34 4.72 -17.39
C ALA A 216 -20.06 5.41 -17.89
N LEU A 217 -19.58 6.46 -17.22
CA LEU A 217 -18.31 7.12 -17.55
C LEU A 217 -17.09 6.19 -17.40
N LYS A 218 -17.07 5.34 -16.36
CA LYS A 218 -16.01 4.33 -16.18
C LYS A 218 -16.05 3.26 -17.27
N SER A 219 -17.24 2.81 -17.67
CA SER A 219 -17.45 1.89 -18.79
C SER A 219 -17.02 2.49 -20.13
N LEU A 220 -17.36 3.76 -20.40
CA LEU A 220 -16.83 4.53 -21.54
C LEU A 220 -15.30 4.57 -21.51
N GLY A 221 -14.71 4.93 -20.37
CA GLY A 221 -13.26 4.98 -20.21
C GLY A 221 -12.56 3.63 -20.38
N ASN A 222 -13.21 2.52 -19.99
CA ASN A 222 -12.71 1.17 -20.24
C ASN A 222 -12.71 0.84 -21.73
N SER A 223 -13.74 1.23 -22.49
CA SER A 223 -13.83 0.95 -23.93
C SER A 223 -12.62 1.47 -24.71
N GLY A 224 -12.09 2.65 -24.34
CA GLY A 224 -10.94 3.26 -25.02
C GLY A 224 -11.12 3.40 -26.54
N ILE A 225 -12.36 3.46 -27.03
CA ILE A 225 -12.68 3.65 -28.45
C ILE A 225 -12.54 5.14 -28.74
N GLU A 226 -11.81 5.51 -29.80
CA GLU A 226 -11.54 6.91 -30.14
C GLU A 226 -12.78 7.82 -30.21
N LEU A 227 -13.93 7.29 -30.63
CA LEU A 227 -15.19 8.03 -30.77
C LEU A 227 -15.82 8.47 -29.43
N ILE A 228 -15.41 7.90 -28.29
CA ILE A 228 -15.94 8.33 -26.97
C ILE A 228 -15.51 9.76 -26.61
N VAL A 229 -14.50 10.32 -27.29
CA VAL A 229 -14.05 11.69 -27.03
C VAL A 229 -15.17 12.72 -27.20
N PHE A 230 -16.09 12.50 -28.16
CA PHE A 230 -17.19 13.43 -28.44
C PHE A 230 -18.23 13.51 -27.31
N PRO A 231 -18.83 12.38 -26.83
CA PRO A 231 -19.72 12.44 -25.69
C PRO A 231 -19.01 12.89 -24.41
N LEU A 232 -17.76 12.46 -24.17
CA LEU A 232 -17.00 12.88 -22.98
C LEU A 232 -16.71 14.39 -22.99
N GLU A 233 -16.33 14.97 -24.12
CA GLU A 233 -16.08 16.42 -24.25
C GLU A 233 -17.32 17.25 -23.87
N LYS A 234 -18.53 16.76 -24.20
CA LYS A 234 -19.79 17.42 -23.80
C LYS A 234 -19.94 17.43 -22.27
N VAL A 235 -19.74 16.28 -21.61
CA VAL A 235 -19.88 16.15 -20.15
C VAL A 235 -18.80 16.95 -19.42
N VAL A 236 -17.57 16.92 -19.91
CA VAL A 236 -16.44 17.65 -19.32
C VAL A 236 -16.68 19.18 -19.31
N ARG A 237 -17.31 19.70 -20.38
CA ARG A 237 -17.61 21.13 -20.54
C ARG A 237 -18.94 21.56 -19.91
N ASP A 238 -19.83 20.64 -19.55
CA ASP A 238 -21.13 21.01 -18.96
C ASP A 238 -20.97 21.39 -17.48
N VAL A 239 -21.01 22.69 -17.20
CA VAL A 239 -20.90 23.25 -15.85
C VAL A 239 -22.12 22.87 -14.97
N ARG A 240 -23.24 22.46 -15.56
CA ARG A 240 -24.44 22.02 -14.83
C ARG A 240 -24.29 20.62 -14.26
N GLU A 241 -23.40 19.81 -14.84
CA GLU A 241 -23.09 18.49 -14.30
C GLU A 241 -22.34 18.59 -12.98
N GLU A 242 -22.54 17.59 -12.12
CA GLU A 242 -21.88 17.57 -10.83
C GLU A 242 -20.37 17.46 -10.99
N ARG A 243 -19.63 18.18 -10.16
CA ARG A 243 -18.17 18.19 -10.14
C ARG A 243 -17.54 16.80 -10.18
N ILE A 244 -18.04 15.85 -9.39
CA ILE A 244 -17.52 14.47 -9.38
C ILE A 244 -17.76 13.74 -10.70
N VAL A 245 -18.89 13.99 -11.36
CA VAL A 245 -19.21 13.45 -12.69
C VAL A 245 -18.25 14.04 -13.73
N ARG A 246 -17.98 15.35 -13.70
CA ARG A 246 -17.00 16.01 -14.58
C ARG A 246 -15.58 15.46 -14.37
N VAL A 247 -15.14 15.27 -13.12
CA VAL A 247 -13.83 14.67 -12.80
C VAL A 247 -13.73 13.25 -13.36
N HIS A 248 -14.78 12.43 -13.21
CA HIS A 248 -14.79 11.08 -13.76
C HIS A 248 -14.86 11.05 -15.29
N ALA A 249 -15.48 12.06 -15.94
CA ALA A 249 -15.45 12.22 -17.38
C ALA A 249 -14.04 12.58 -17.89
N ILE A 250 -13.29 13.41 -17.15
CA ILE A 250 -11.87 13.67 -17.43
C ILE A 250 -11.03 12.39 -17.26
N GLU A 251 -11.25 11.62 -16.19
CA GLU A 251 -10.58 10.33 -15.97
C GLU A 251 -10.94 9.25 -17.02
N ALA A 252 -12.08 9.37 -17.70
CA ALA A 252 -12.47 8.48 -18.80
C ALA A 252 -11.60 8.68 -20.06
N LEU A 253 -10.94 9.83 -20.21
CA LEU A 253 -10.04 10.12 -21.34
C LEU A 253 -8.67 9.42 -21.23
N ARG A 254 -8.40 8.70 -20.14
CA ARG A 254 -7.08 8.11 -19.83
C ARG A 254 -6.49 7.23 -20.94
N LYS A 255 -7.30 6.42 -21.62
CA LYS A 255 -6.82 5.51 -22.68
C LYS A 255 -6.61 6.23 -24.02
N LEU A 256 -7.08 7.46 -24.15
CA LEU A 256 -6.94 8.27 -25.37
C LEU A 256 -5.69 9.17 -25.35
N ARG A 257 -4.98 9.25 -24.20
CA ARG A 257 -3.79 10.11 -24.04
C ARG A 257 -2.67 9.76 -25.01
N THR A 258 -2.45 8.47 -25.26
CA THR A 258 -1.44 7.96 -26.20
C THR A 258 -1.91 8.03 -27.64
N ALA A 259 -3.19 7.73 -27.89
CA ALA A 259 -3.78 7.69 -29.23
C ALA A 259 -4.03 9.09 -29.83
N MET A 260 -4.44 10.07 -29.03
CA MET A 260 -4.79 11.42 -29.50
C MET A 260 -4.35 12.55 -28.53
N PRO A 261 -3.05 12.62 -28.16
CA PRO A 261 -2.54 13.55 -27.14
C PRO A 261 -2.87 15.02 -27.40
N ARG A 262 -2.84 15.45 -28.68
CA ARG A 262 -3.14 16.84 -29.08
C ARG A 262 -4.60 17.22 -28.81
N LYS A 263 -5.55 16.33 -29.13
CA LYS A 263 -6.98 16.58 -28.90
C LYS A 263 -7.31 16.57 -27.41
N ILE A 264 -6.73 15.65 -26.63
CA ILE A 264 -6.89 15.63 -25.17
C ILE A 264 -6.34 16.90 -24.52
N THR A 265 -5.14 17.33 -24.92
CA THR A 265 -4.55 18.57 -24.43
C THR A 265 -5.41 19.78 -24.77
N ALA A 266 -5.98 19.85 -25.98
CA ALA A 266 -6.87 20.94 -26.39
C ALA A 266 -8.18 21.00 -25.58
N ILE A 267 -8.72 19.85 -25.16
CA ILE A 267 -9.94 19.78 -24.32
C ILE A 267 -9.62 20.22 -22.88
N LEU A 268 -8.49 19.76 -22.32
CA LEU A 268 -8.20 19.89 -20.89
C LEU A 268 -7.45 21.17 -20.52
N MET A 269 -6.67 21.74 -21.43
CA MET A 269 -5.87 22.94 -21.16
C MET A 269 -6.71 24.16 -20.72
N PRO A 270 -7.88 24.45 -21.34
CA PRO A 270 -8.75 25.53 -20.88
C PRO A 270 -9.22 25.34 -19.42
N LEU A 271 -9.55 24.10 -19.03
CA LEU A 271 -9.99 23.79 -17.66
C LEU A 271 -8.88 24.00 -16.65
N TYR A 272 -7.64 23.58 -16.97
CA TYR A 272 -6.49 23.80 -16.11
C TYR A 272 -6.23 25.31 -15.88
N LYS A 273 -6.36 26.10 -16.95
CA LYS A 273 -6.08 27.54 -16.93
C LYS A 273 -7.18 28.37 -16.27
N ASP A 274 -8.41 27.87 -16.23
CA ASP A 274 -9.51 28.61 -15.62
C ASP A 274 -9.36 28.67 -14.10
N GLY A 275 -9.12 29.87 -13.56
CA GLY A 275 -9.00 30.09 -12.12
C GLY A 275 -10.33 30.03 -11.35
N LEU A 276 -11.47 30.04 -12.05
CA LEU A 276 -12.81 29.91 -11.47
C LEU A 276 -13.22 28.43 -11.30
N GLU A 277 -12.57 27.52 -12.02
CA GLU A 277 -12.84 26.08 -11.90
C GLU A 277 -12.33 25.53 -10.56
N HIS A 278 -13.00 24.48 -10.09
CA HIS A 278 -12.62 23.84 -8.83
C HIS A 278 -11.24 23.18 -8.90
N PRO A 279 -10.42 23.21 -7.82
CA PRO A 279 -9.10 22.60 -7.78
C PRO A 279 -9.04 21.17 -8.32
N GLU A 280 -10.04 20.35 -8.06
CA GLU A 280 -10.13 18.95 -8.52
C GLU A 280 -10.23 18.81 -10.04
N ILE A 281 -11.04 19.65 -10.68
CA ILE A 281 -11.19 19.64 -12.14
C ILE A 281 -9.87 20.08 -12.79
N ARG A 282 -9.24 21.13 -12.21
CA ARG A 282 -7.97 21.69 -12.69
C ARG A 282 -6.81 20.71 -12.53
N VAL A 283 -6.72 20.04 -11.38
CA VAL A 283 -5.70 19.03 -11.09
C VAL A 283 -5.92 17.77 -11.92
N ALA A 284 -7.17 17.30 -12.08
CA ALA A 284 -7.49 16.19 -12.96
C ALA A 284 -7.10 16.50 -14.42
N ALA A 285 -7.41 17.71 -14.92
CA ALA A 285 -7.00 18.15 -16.25
C ALA A 285 -5.47 18.15 -16.40
N PHE A 286 -4.74 18.76 -15.46
CA PHE A 286 -3.27 18.77 -15.44
C PHE A 286 -2.67 17.36 -15.44
N LYS A 287 -3.19 16.45 -14.61
CA LYS A 287 -2.74 15.04 -14.48
C LYS A 287 -2.80 14.29 -15.81
N HIS A 288 -3.80 14.53 -16.64
CA HIS A 288 -3.88 13.91 -17.96
C HIS A 288 -3.06 14.65 -19.03
N ILE A 289 -2.94 15.98 -18.95
CA ILE A 289 -2.07 16.76 -19.85
C ILE A 289 -0.61 16.32 -19.70
N ILE A 290 -0.09 16.23 -18.48
CA ILE A 290 1.32 15.85 -18.25
C ILE A 290 1.60 14.41 -18.72
N LYS A 291 0.62 13.52 -18.58
CA LYS A 291 0.68 12.13 -19.08
C LYS A 291 0.56 12.01 -20.60
N CYS A 292 0.17 13.06 -21.32
CA CYS A 292 0.26 13.11 -22.78
C CYS A 292 1.69 13.41 -23.27
N LEU A 293 2.67 13.55 -22.37
CA LEU A 293 4.07 13.90 -22.68
C LEU A 293 4.16 15.18 -23.53
N PRO A 294 3.71 16.32 -22.99
CA PRO A 294 3.55 17.55 -23.75
C PRO A 294 4.87 18.13 -24.25
N ASP A 295 4.83 18.79 -25.41
CA ASP A 295 5.96 19.52 -25.97
C ASP A 295 6.36 20.75 -25.12
N GLN A 296 7.56 21.27 -25.36
CA GLN A 296 8.14 22.38 -24.60
C GLN A 296 7.24 23.63 -24.51
N ALA A 297 6.54 23.99 -25.59
CA ALA A 297 5.63 25.15 -25.58
C ALA A 297 4.50 25.00 -24.55
N ILE A 298 3.94 23.81 -24.43
CA ILE A 298 2.88 23.50 -23.46
C ILE A 298 3.45 23.47 -22.04
N VAL A 299 4.66 22.93 -21.85
CA VAL A 299 5.33 22.94 -20.54
C VAL A 299 5.58 24.38 -20.06
N HIS A 300 6.11 25.25 -20.93
CA HIS A 300 6.32 26.67 -20.59
C HIS A 300 5.00 27.37 -20.25
N GLN A 301 3.93 27.07 -21.00
CA GLN A 301 2.59 27.58 -20.72
C GLN A 301 2.06 27.12 -19.35
N ILE A 302 2.34 25.88 -18.93
CA ILE A 302 1.98 25.38 -17.60
C ILE A 302 2.75 26.14 -16.51
N VAL A 303 4.06 26.31 -16.67
CA VAL A 303 4.91 27.00 -15.69
C VAL A 303 4.54 28.49 -15.56
N ASP A 304 4.29 29.18 -16.68
CA ASP A 304 3.84 30.58 -16.65
C ASP A 304 2.48 30.73 -15.94
N HIS A 305 1.55 29.80 -16.18
CA HIS A 305 0.27 29.78 -15.47
C HIS A 305 0.44 29.49 -13.97
N LEU A 306 1.32 28.53 -13.63
CA LEU A 306 1.62 28.17 -12.25
C LEU A 306 2.17 29.36 -11.44
N ASN A 307 3.00 30.20 -12.06
CA ASN A 307 3.50 31.44 -11.44
C ASN A 307 2.40 32.44 -11.06
N ARG A 308 1.21 32.34 -11.68
CA ARG A 308 0.05 33.21 -11.43
C ARG A 308 -1.07 32.49 -10.67
N GLU A 309 -0.81 31.26 -10.21
CA GLU A 309 -1.80 30.40 -9.57
C GLU A 309 -2.22 30.95 -8.20
N ARG A 310 -3.50 31.26 -8.04
CA ARG A 310 -4.06 31.77 -6.78
C ARG A 310 -4.31 30.65 -5.77
N SER A 311 -4.69 29.46 -6.22
CA SER A 311 -4.94 28.33 -5.32
C SER A 311 -3.63 27.75 -4.79
N THR A 312 -3.44 27.80 -3.47
CA THR A 312 -2.29 27.17 -2.80
C THR A 312 -2.26 25.66 -3.01
N GLN A 313 -3.43 25.03 -3.07
CA GLN A 313 -3.58 23.58 -3.27
C GLN A 313 -3.18 23.14 -4.69
N VAL A 314 -3.68 23.83 -5.72
CA VAL A 314 -3.30 23.54 -7.11
C VAL A 314 -1.82 23.79 -7.32
N HIS A 315 -1.29 24.89 -6.78
CA HIS A 315 0.13 25.18 -6.90
C HIS A 315 1.00 24.14 -6.21
N ALA A 316 0.67 23.74 -4.98
CA ALA A 316 1.42 22.72 -4.23
C ALA A 316 1.46 21.40 -5.01
N TYR A 317 0.30 20.93 -5.49
CA TYR A 317 0.21 19.71 -6.28
C TYR A 317 1.02 19.78 -7.59
N VAL A 318 0.80 20.83 -8.40
CA VAL A 318 1.42 20.95 -9.72
C VAL A 318 2.93 21.16 -9.59
N SER A 319 3.39 21.98 -8.65
CA SER A 319 4.83 22.18 -8.42
C SER A 319 5.53 20.88 -8.01
N ASP A 320 4.95 20.13 -7.07
CA ASP A 320 5.46 18.81 -6.66
C ASP A 320 5.46 17.79 -7.81
N ALA A 321 4.43 17.83 -8.66
CA ALA A 321 4.34 16.97 -9.83
C ALA A 321 5.41 17.27 -10.88
N LEU A 322 5.58 18.55 -11.25
CA LEU A 322 6.62 18.96 -12.19
C LEU A 322 8.02 18.63 -11.66
N LEU A 323 8.27 18.92 -10.37
CA LEU A 323 9.56 18.63 -9.72
C LEU A 323 9.86 17.13 -9.70
N SER A 324 8.88 16.31 -9.31
CA SER A 324 9.05 14.85 -9.25
C SER A 324 9.24 14.25 -10.65
N MET A 325 8.49 14.73 -11.65
CA MET A 325 8.60 14.24 -13.02
C MET A 325 9.91 14.67 -13.71
N SER A 326 10.48 15.83 -13.32
CA SER A 326 11.80 16.28 -13.79
C SER A 326 12.96 15.37 -13.37
N ARG A 327 12.74 14.54 -12.34
CA ARG A 327 13.70 13.57 -11.80
C ARG A 327 13.45 12.14 -12.26
N SER A 328 12.49 11.93 -13.17
CA SER A 328 12.16 10.59 -13.67
C SER A 328 13.33 9.96 -14.42
N SER A 329 13.66 8.72 -14.08
CA SER A 329 14.65 7.89 -14.79
C SER A 329 14.04 7.04 -15.91
N VAL A 330 12.73 7.15 -16.16
CA VAL A 330 12.00 6.33 -17.13
C VAL A 330 12.36 6.76 -18.56
N PRO A 331 12.77 5.83 -19.45
CA PRO A 331 13.16 6.17 -20.82
C PRO A 331 12.10 6.99 -21.60
N GLU A 332 10.82 6.63 -21.45
CA GLU A 332 9.69 7.32 -22.09
C GLU A 332 9.55 8.79 -21.65
N HIS A 333 10.01 9.13 -20.44
CA HIS A 333 9.87 10.46 -19.85
C HIS A 333 11.10 11.35 -20.04
N GLN A 334 12.24 10.84 -20.52
CA GLN A 334 13.50 11.59 -20.55
C GLN A 334 13.41 12.95 -21.25
N ARG A 335 12.68 13.02 -22.38
CA ARG A 335 12.47 14.28 -23.11
C ARG A 335 11.68 15.30 -22.29
N LEU A 336 10.61 14.86 -21.65
CA LEU A 336 9.80 15.70 -20.76
C LEU A 336 10.60 16.12 -19.53
N ALA A 337 11.35 15.19 -18.92
CA ALA A 337 12.17 15.46 -17.74
C ALA A 337 13.23 16.53 -18.01
N SER A 338 13.97 16.43 -19.12
CA SER A 338 14.93 17.45 -19.56
C SER A 338 14.27 18.81 -19.78
N THR A 339 13.11 18.82 -20.45
CA THR A 339 12.33 20.05 -20.68
C THR A 339 11.88 20.69 -19.35
N LEU A 340 11.41 19.87 -18.40
CA LEU A 340 10.99 20.31 -17.08
C LEU A 340 12.15 20.85 -16.25
N GLN A 341 13.33 20.23 -16.30
CA GLN A 341 14.53 20.72 -15.61
C GLN A 341 14.90 22.14 -16.05
N HIS A 342 14.72 22.46 -17.33
CA HIS A 342 14.92 23.82 -17.83
C HIS A 342 13.76 24.75 -17.45
N ALA A 343 12.51 24.31 -17.64
CA ALA A 343 11.33 25.13 -17.38
C ALA A 343 11.18 25.50 -15.89
N LEU A 344 11.55 24.60 -14.98
CA LEU A 344 11.48 24.81 -13.53
C LEU A 344 12.42 25.91 -13.03
N LYS A 345 13.46 26.27 -13.78
CA LYS A 345 14.33 27.42 -13.46
C LYS A 345 13.57 28.76 -13.51
N PHE A 346 12.44 28.81 -14.23
CA PHE A 346 11.57 29.99 -14.33
C PHE A 346 10.43 29.98 -13.30
N LEU A 347 10.33 28.94 -12.48
CA LEU A 347 9.33 28.86 -11.41
C LEU A 347 9.76 29.76 -10.24
N ARG A 348 8.89 30.68 -9.84
CA ARG A 348 9.18 31.57 -8.70
C ARG A 348 8.94 30.82 -7.37
N PRO A 349 9.88 30.86 -6.41
CA PRO A 349 9.65 30.31 -5.07
C PRO A 349 8.47 31.00 -4.39
N ARG A 350 7.56 30.22 -3.79
CA ARG A 350 6.43 30.77 -3.03
C ARG A 350 6.84 30.92 -1.57
N ALA A 351 6.68 32.12 -1.01
CA ALA A 351 7.11 32.47 0.37
C ALA A 351 6.26 31.84 1.49
N THR A 352 5.17 31.12 1.18
CA THR A 352 4.27 30.54 2.17
C THR A 352 4.73 29.16 2.64
N PRO A 353 4.92 28.93 3.95
CA PRO A 353 5.27 27.61 4.49
C PRO A 353 4.17 26.59 4.17
N ARG A 354 4.60 25.35 3.88
CA ARG A 354 3.66 24.26 3.57
C ARG A 354 2.86 23.92 4.83
N LYS A 355 1.54 24.06 4.74
CA LYS A 355 0.63 23.53 5.76
C LYS A 355 0.66 22.01 5.71
N THR A 356 0.42 21.35 6.85
CA THR A 356 0.25 19.89 6.93
C THR A 356 -0.87 19.40 5.99
N VAL A 357 -1.86 20.24 5.72
CA VAL A 357 -3.03 19.97 4.83
C VAL A 357 -2.79 20.52 3.40
N SER A 358 -1.56 20.41 2.90
CA SER A 358 -1.21 20.82 1.53
C SER A 358 -1.24 19.63 0.58
N SER A 359 -1.75 19.86 -0.63
CA SER A 359 -1.77 18.87 -1.71
C SER A 359 -0.35 18.49 -2.12
N ASN A 360 -0.11 17.21 -2.36
CA ASN A 360 1.21 16.70 -2.72
C ASN A 360 1.15 15.71 -3.88
N TYR A 361 2.28 15.57 -4.57
CA TYR A 361 2.50 14.56 -5.59
C TYR A 361 3.94 14.07 -5.52
N LYS A 362 4.13 12.75 -5.52
CA LYS A 362 5.45 12.11 -5.52
C LYS A 362 5.47 11.03 -6.58
N PHE A 363 6.56 10.99 -7.32
CA PHE A 363 6.82 10.04 -8.39
C PHE A 363 8.20 9.43 -8.16
N PHE A 364 8.22 8.15 -7.79
CA PHE A 364 9.42 7.38 -7.51
C PHE A 364 9.65 6.40 -8.64
N THR A 365 10.88 6.31 -9.14
CA THR A 365 11.21 5.41 -10.25
C THR A 365 12.53 4.70 -10.01
N THR A 366 12.55 3.42 -10.36
CA THR A 366 13.77 2.62 -10.47
C THR A 366 13.76 1.89 -11.80
N VAL A 367 14.88 1.98 -12.51
CA VAL A 367 15.05 1.39 -13.84
C VAL A 367 16.36 0.61 -13.80
N ASN A 368 16.33 -0.62 -14.30
CA ASN A 368 17.52 -1.41 -14.55
C ASN A 368 17.72 -1.46 -16.08
N GLU A 369 18.80 -0.86 -16.57
CA GLU A 369 19.05 -0.67 -18.01
C GLU A 369 19.35 -2.00 -18.73
N GLU A 370 19.98 -2.98 -18.06
CA GLU A 370 20.37 -4.27 -18.65
C GLU A 370 19.17 -5.20 -18.86
N THR A 371 18.29 -5.26 -17.86
CA THR A 371 17.09 -6.13 -17.91
C THR A 371 15.92 -5.44 -18.60
N GLY A 372 15.99 -4.12 -18.80
CA GLY A 372 14.86 -3.30 -19.25
C GLY A 372 13.69 -3.31 -18.27
N ASN A 373 13.89 -3.77 -17.03
CA ASN A 373 12.87 -3.78 -15.99
C ASN A 373 12.71 -2.39 -15.39
N GLU A 374 11.47 -2.00 -15.19
CA GLU A 374 11.09 -0.71 -14.64
C GLU A 374 10.06 -0.91 -13.54
N ALA A 375 10.31 -0.27 -12.40
CA ALA A 375 9.30 -0.08 -11.36
C ALA A 375 9.08 1.41 -11.07
N THR A 376 7.82 1.83 -11.09
CA THR A 376 7.43 3.20 -10.70
C THR A 376 6.36 3.15 -9.63
N LEU A 377 6.37 4.14 -8.73
CA LEU A 377 5.37 4.34 -7.71
C LEU A 377 4.99 5.82 -7.67
N ASN A 378 3.69 6.08 -7.80
CA ASN A 378 3.13 7.43 -7.78
C ASN A 378 2.24 7.52 -6.57
N TRP A 379 2.39 8.59 -5.80
CA TRP A 379 1.56 8.93 -4.67
C TRP A 379 1.06 10.36 -4.84
N ALA A 380 -0.22 10.59 -4.64
CA ALA A 380 -0.79 11.93 -4.74
C ALA A 380 -1.91 12.12 -3.72
N THR A 381 -1.92 13.27 -3.06
CA THR A 381 -3.04 13.72 -2.24
C THR A 381 -3.49 15.10 -2.69
N LEU A 382 -4.80 15.27 -2.81
CA LEU A 382 -5.42 16.53 -3.18
C LEU A 382 -6.30 17.00 -2.03
N PHE A 383 -5.98 18.18 -1.50
CA PHE A 383 -6.77 18.88 -0.51
C PHE A 383 -7.48 20.07 -1.15
N THR A 384 -8.61 20.44 -0.57
CA THR A 384 -9.32 21.67 -0.92
C THR A 384 -9.48 22.58 0.28
N ASN A 385 -9.87 23.83 0.02
CA ASN A 385 -10.15 24.77 1.11
C ASN A 385 -11.50 24.48 1.78
N ASP A 386 -12.27 23.56 1.22
CA ASP A 386 -13.64 23.25 1.58
C ASP A 386 -13.74 22.03 2.51
N SER A 387 -12.69 21.18 2.60
CA SER A 387 -12.66 19.97 3.42
C SER A 387 -11.37 19.87 4.26
N ALA A 388 -11.48 19.28 5.45
CA ALA A 388 -10.32 18.93 6.29
C ALA A 388 -9.67 17.60 5.88
N LEU A 389 -10.45 16.70 5.29
CA LEU A 389 -9.98 15.44 4.71
C LEU A 389 -9.51 15.67 3.27
N PRO A 390 -8.52 14.91 2.77
CA PRO A 390 -8.14 14.97 1.36
C PRO A 390 -9.34 14.57 0.49
N ASN A 391 -9.57 15.32 -0.59
CA ASN A 391 -10.66 15.09 -1.54
C ASN A 391 -10.31 13.97 -2.52
N GLU A 392 -9.02 13.80 -2.86
CA GLU A 392 -8.50 12.66 -3.63
C GLU A 392 -7.24 12.12 -2.95
N ILE A 393 -7.17 10.81 -2.78
CA ILE A 393 -5.93 10.08 -2.49
C ILE A 393 -5.74 9.10 -3.65
N PHE A 394 -4.55 9.11 -4.23
CA PHE A 394 -4.24 8.30 -5.39
C PHE A 394 -2.86 7.66 -5.24
N THR A 395 -2.81 6.34 -5.43
CA THR A 395 -1.55 5.61 -5.56
C THR A 395 -1.56 4.77 -6.82
N SER A 396 -0.44 4.69 -7.52
CA SER A 396 -0.29 3.81 -8.66
C SER A 396 1.11 3.25 -8.76
N GLY A 397 1.24 1.96 -9.06
CA GLY A 397 2.51 1.31 -9.33
C GLY A 397 2.56 0.73 -10.74
N ARG A 398 3.67 0.94 -11.46
CA ARG A 398 3.99 0.23 -12.71
C ARG A 398 5.10 -0.77 -12.41
N TRP A 399 4.91 -2.04 -12.75
CA TRP A 399 5.94 -3.09 -12.71
C TRP A 399 5.96 -3.80 -14.05
N ASN A 400 7.07 -3.75 -14.80
CA ASN A 400 7.21 -4.40 -16.11
C ASN A 400 5.97 -4.18 -17.00
N LYS A 401 5.61 -2.91 -17.22
CA LYS A 401 4.45 -2.41 -18.00
C LYS A 401 3.07 -2.71 -17.42
N HIS A 402 2.94 -3.50 -16.36
CA HIS A 402 1.66 -3.71 -15.68
C HIS A 402 1.42 -2.59 -14.68
N VAL A 403 0.27 -1.93 -14.75
CA VAL A 403 -0.01 -0.75 -13.91
C VAL A 403 -1.19 -1.01 -12.99
N GLY A 404 -0.95 -1.04 -11.68
CA GLY A 404 -2.00 -1.04 -10.66
C GLY A 404 -2.28 0.38 -10.17
N HIS A 405 -3.55 0.75 -10.03
CA HIS A 405 -3.96 2.02 -9.44
C HIS A 405 -5.03 1.78 -8.37
N LEU A 406 -4.88 2.47 -7.24
CA LEU A 406 -5.88 2.55 -6.19
C LEU A 406 -6.15 4.03 -5.92
N GLY A 407 -7.42 4.42 -5.93
CA GLY A 407 -7.81 5.79 -5.64
C GLY A 407 -9.02 5.86 -4.73
N LEU A 408 -9.06 6.91 -3.92
CA LEU A 408 -10.17 7.29 -3.07
C LEU A 408 -10.53 8.74 -3.39
N ASN A 409 -11.79 8.99 -3.76
CA ASN A 409 -12.35 10.32 -3.89
C ASN A 409 -13.39 10.52 -2.80
N GLN A 410 -13.45 11.69 -2.18
CA GLN A 410 -14.50 12.03 -1.23
C GLN A 410 -14.90 13.50 -1.34
N HIS A 411 -16.18 13.76 -1.08
CA HIS A 411 -16.74 15.10 -1.01
C HIS A 411 -17.68 15.18 0.19
N ASN A 412 -17.46 16.19 1.04
CA ASN A 412 -18.25 16.48 2.23
C ASN A 412 -18.37 15.29 3.21
N MET A 413 -17.45 14.31 3.15
CA MET A 413 -17.50 13.17 4.09
C MET A 413 -17.07 13.55 5.50
N ASP A 414 -16.34 14.65 5.64
CA ASP A 414 -16.06 15.31 6.91
C ASP A 414 -17.35 15.61 7.70
N GLN A 415 -18.43 16.02 7.04
CA GLN A 415 -19.73 16.23 7.69
C GLN A 415 -20.31 14.96 8.31
N GLN A 416 -20.20 13.82 7.63
CA GLN A 416 -20.69 12.56 8.19
C GLN A 416 -19.75 12.04 9.25
N LEU A 417 -18.44 12.28 9.13
CA LEU A 417 -17.50 12.00 10.21
C LEU A 417 -17.88 12.82 11.45
N TYR A 418 -18.26 14.10 11.31
CA TYR A 418 -18.79 14.89 12.41
C TYR A 418 -20.10 14.32 12.94
N LYS A 419 -21.07 13.94 12.09
CA LYS A 419 -22.32 13.30 12.56
C LYS A 419 -22.06 11.95 13.23
N LEU A 420 -21.07 11.18 12.77
CA LEU A 420 -20.63 9.91 13.37
C LEU A 420 -19.98 10.16 14.72
N LEU A 421 -19.12 11.17 14.82
CA LEU A 421 -18.49 11.56 16.08
C LEU A 421 -19.52 12.13 17.06
N GLU A 422 -20.43 12.99 16.59
CA GLU A 422 -21.58 13.49 17.35
C GLU A 422 -22.53 12.34 17.71
N PHE A 423 -22.75 11.34 16.86
CA PHE A 423 -23.54 10.14 17.15
C PHE A 423 -22.83 9.25 18.17
N VAL A 424 -21.51 9.07 18.07
CA VAL A 424 -20.71 8.36 19.08
C VAL A 424 -20.75 9.12 20.41
N GLU A 425 -20.82 10.45 20.37
CA GLU A 425 -20.97 11.33 21.54
C GLU A 425 -22.41 11.34 22.11
N SER A 426 -23.44 11.24 21.26
CA SER A 426 -24.86 11.40 21.63
C SER A 426 -25.65 10.09 21.71
N SER A 427 -25.10 8.98 21.21
CA SER A 427 -25.76 7.67 21.26
C SER A 427 -25.84 7.19 22.70
N PRO A 428 -27.06 7.00 23.21
CA PRO A 428 -27.24 6.42 24.52
C PRO A 428 -26.76 4.97 24.56
N SER A 429 -26.40 4.28 23.46
CA SER A 429 -25.87 2.91 23.47
C SER A 429 -24.41 2.82 23.95
N LEU A 430 -23.57 3.83 23.70
CA LEU A 430 -22.25 3.97 24.33
C LEU A 430 -22.40 4.41 25.80
N ASP A 431 -23.41 5.22 26.08
CA ASP A 431 -23.82 5.61 27.43
C ASP A 431 -24.57 4.48 28.17
N VAL A 432 -25.11 3.46 27.52
CA VAL A 432 -25.85 2.32 28.12
C VAL A 432 -24.89 1.18 28.44
N ILE A 433 -23.77 1.08 27.73
CA ILE A 433 -22.63 0.27 28.15
C ILE A 433 -21.91 0.93 29.36
N LEU A 434 -22.07 2.25 29.56
CA LEU A 434 -21.45 3.00 30.67
C LEU A 434 -22.40 3.43 31.80
N ARG A 435 -23.73 3.38 31.63
CA ARG A 435 -24.74 3.65 32.69
C ARG A 435 -25.00 2.41 33.53
N GLY A 436 -23.89 1.88 34.05
CA GLY A 436 -23.86 0.84 35.06
C GLY A 436 -23.21 1.29 36.36
N LYS A 437 -22.88 2.58 36.56
CA LYS A 437 -22.61 3.19 37.87
C LYS A 437 -22.29 4.68 37.75
N ARG A 438 -22.72 5.45 38.75
CA ARG A 438 -22.24 6.82 39.01
C ARG A 438 -20.74 6.75 39.33
N SER A 439 -19.88 7.01 38.36
CA SER A 439 -18.47 7.35 38.55
C SER A 439 -18.02 8.21 37.37
N ASP A 440 -17.23 9.23 37.66
CA ASP A 440 -16.89 10.37 36.80
C ASP A 440 -16.43 10.03 35.38
N SER A 441 -16.84 10.94 34.50
CA SER A 441 -16.65 11.02 33.06
C SER A 441 -15.18 11.17 32.64
N GLY A 442 -14.51 10.08 32.28
CA GLY A 442 -13.16 10.15 31.67
C GLY A 442 -13.19 10.35 30.14
N ALA A 443 -13.79 9.42 29.40
CA ALA A 443 -13.58 9.35 27.94
C ALA A 443 -14.38 10.38 27.13
N SER A 444 -15.64 10.65 27.49
CA SER A 444 -16.49 11.61 26.78
C SER A 444 -16.10 13.06 27.07
N GLU A 445 -15.62 13.35 28.29
CA GLU A 445 -15.11 14.65 28.69
C GLU A 445 -13.75 14.96 28.05
N VAL A 446 -12.86 13.96 27.94
CA VAL A 446 -11.59 14.08 27.21
C VAL A 446 -11.83 14.34 25.72
N LEU A 447 -12.76 13.61 25.08
CA LEU A 447 -13.13 13.87 23.69
C LEU A 447 -13.78 15.25 23.52
N ARG A 448 -14.65 15.68 24.45
CA ARG A 448 -15.24 17.04 24.49
C ARG A 448 -14.21 18.14 24.74
N GLY A 449 -13.14 17.86 25.48
CA GLY A 449 -12.05 18.80 25.73
C GLY A 449 -11.08 18.92 24.54
N LEU A 450 -10.87 17.83 23.79
CA LEU A 450 -10.01 17.79 22.61
C LEU A 450 -10.68 18.43 21.38
N PHE A 451 -11.99 18.30 21.23
CA PHE A 451 -12.71 18.73 20.03
C PHE A 451 -12.66 20.26 19.76
N PRO A 452 -12.85 21.15 20.76
CA PRO A 452 -12.65 22.59 20.59
C PRO A 452 -11.16 22.95 20.42
N LYS A 453 -10.26 22.20 21.08
CA LYS A 453 -8.81 22.45 21.05
C LYS A 453 -8.18 22.10 19.69
N LEU A 454 -8.78 21.20 18.92
CA LEU A 454 -8.34 20.87 17.56
C LEU A 454 -8.53 22.02 16.55
N SER A 455 -9.14 23.15 16.94
CA SER A 455 -9.26 24.38 16.15
C SER A 455 -9.80 24.16 14.72
N ILE A 456 -10.64 23.14 14.53
CA ILE A 456 -11.27 22.89 13.24
C ILE A 456 -12.48 23.81 13.15
N ALA A 457 -12.29 24.99 12.56
CA ALA A 457 -13.37 25.94 12.33
C ALA A 457 -14.52 25.26 11.58
N ARG A 458 -15.72 25.29 12.16
CA ARG A 458 -16.96 24.78 11.56
C ARG A 458 -17.25 25.60 10.30
N ARG A 459 -16.82 25.11 9.13
CA ARG A 459 -17.06 25.78 7.84
C ARG A 459 -18.53 25.62 7.45
N GLU A 460 -19.09 26.64 6.80
CA GLU A 460 -20.52 26.71 6.46
C GLU A 460 -21.02 25.45 5.75
N LYS A 461 -22.19 24.97 6.18
CA LYS A 461 -22.85 23.77 5.67
C LYS A 461 -23.29 24.00 4.23
N TYR A 462 -22.51 23.53 3.26
CA TYR A 462 -23.01 23.37 1.89
C TYR A 462 -23.94 22.16 1.83
N GLU A 463 -25.16 22.40 1.36
CA GLU A 463 -26.32 21.50 1.16
C GLU A 463 -26.10 20.30 0.21
N LYS A 464 -24.86 19.91 -0.09
CA LYS A 464 -24.57 18.79 -1.01
C LYS A 464 -24.31 17.49 -0.25
N ASN A 465 -25.06 16.44 -0.61
CA ASN A 465 -24.97 15.10 -0.03
C ASN A 465 -23.53 14.54 -0.04
N ALA A 466 -23.07 14.13 1.14
CA ALA A 466 -21.76 13.52 1.35
C ALA A 466 -21.61 12.20 0.59
N HIS A 467 -20.47 12.02 -0.07
CA HIS A 467 -20.17 10.82 -0.83
C HIS A 467 -18.67 10.55 -0.95
N ALA A 468 -18.32 9.29 -1.12
CA ALA A 468 -16.97 8.85 -1.45
C ALA A 468 -16.99 7.68 -2.44
N PHE A 469 -15.89 7.53 -3.18
CA PHE A 469 -15.67 6.46 -4.13
C PHE A 469 -14.28 5.87 -3.92
N VAL A 470 -14.20 4.57 -3.69
CA VAL A 470 -12.94 3.81 -3.73
C VAL A 470 -12.89 3.08 -5.05
N TYR A 471 -11.82 3.18 -5.83
CA TYR A 471 -11.70 2.46 -7.10
C TYR A 471 -10.35 1.79 -7.27
N PHE A 472 -10.38 0.61 -7.89
CA PHE A 472 -9.20 -0.15 -8.26
C PHE A 472 -9.16 -0.33 -9.79
N ARG A 473 -7.99 -0.06 -10.38
CA ARG A 473 -7.76 -0.10 -11.82
C ARG A 473 -6.48 -0.87 -12.11
N SER A 474 -6.51 -1.75 -13.11
CA SER A 474 -5.34 -2.49 -13.58
C SER A 474 -5.18 -2.26 -15.08
N ASN A 475 -3.97 -1.95 -15.57
CA ASN A 475 -3.66 -1.68 -16.97
C ASN A 475 -4.59 -0.64 -17.62
N ASP A 476 -4.84 0.46 -16.90
CA ASP A 476 -5.80 1.51 -17.27
C ASP A 476 -7.27 1.05 -17.41
N MET A 477 -7.62 -0.14 -16.91
CA MET A 477 -8.99 -0.68 -16.86
C MET A 477 -9.57 -0.62 -15.45
N ASP A 478 -10.68 0.08 -15.27
CA ASP A 478 -11.43 0.12 -14.02
C ASP A 478 -12.05 -1.26 -13.77
N ASN A 479 -11.66 -1.89 -12.66
CA ASN A 479 -12.03 -3.26 -12.33
C ASN A 479 -13.21 -3.32 -11.35
N VAL A 480 -13.19 -2.42 -10.36
CA VAL A 480 -14.23 -2.27 -9.35
C VAL A 480 -14.18 -0.83 -8.83
N PHE A 481 -15.33 -0.28 -8.48
CA PHE A 481 -15.42 0.92 -7.65
C PHE A 481 -16.56 0.81 -6.64
N LEU A 482 -16.33 1.26 -5.42
CA LEU A 482 -17.27 1.16 -4.32
C LEU A 482 -17.79 2.56 -3.98
N PRO A 483 -19.09 2.84 -4.23
CA PRO A 483 -19.72 4.06 -3.75
C PRO A 483 -19.98 3.97 -2.24
N LEU A 484 -19.67 5.03 -1.53
CA LEU A 484 -19.93 5.22 -0.11
C LEU A 484 -20.76 6.51 0.03
N ASP A 485 -22.08 6.37 0.10
CA ASP A 485 -23.01 7.50 0.23
C ASP A 485 -23.60 7.57 1.65
N GLU A 486 -24.16 8.74 2.01
CA GLU A 486 -24.85 8.95 3.29
C GLU A 486 -25.91 7.87 3.60
N LYS A 487 -26.64 7.37 2.59
CA LYS A 487 -27.63 6.29 2.80
C LYS A 487 -26.99 4.98 3.25
N ILE A 488 -25.81 4.64 2.73
CA ILE A 488 -25.07 3.42 3.09
C ILE A 488 -24.51 3.59 4.50
N VAL A 489 -23.92 4.75 4.80
CA VAL A 489 -23.42 5.07 6.15
C VAL A 489 -24.57 5.07 7.15
N ALA A 490 -25.71 5.68 6.84
CA ALA A 490 -26.91 5.68 7.68
C ALA A 490 -27.55 4.30 7.81
N HIS A 491 -27.51 3.45 6.77
CA HIS A 491 -27.99 2.07 6.84
C HIS A 491 -27.05 1.21 7.69
N LEU A 492 -25.73 1.39 7.55
CA LEU A 492 -24.74 0.77 8.43
C LEU A 492 -24.98 1.23 9.88
N LEU A 493 -25.20 2.52 10.14
CA LEU A 493 -25.44 3.07 11.47
C LEU A 493 -26.79 2.65 12.08
N LYS A 494 -27.88 2.73 11.32
CA LYS A 494 -29.22 2.29 11.78
C LYS A 494 -29.30 0.79 11.99
N ASN A 495 -28.62 0.01 11.14
CA ASN A 495 -28.56 -1.43 11.33
C ASN A 495 -27.49 -1.84 12.33
N VAL A 496 -26.54 -0.98 12.69
CA VAL A 496 -25.59 -1.25 13.77
C VAL A 496 -26.34 -1.45 15.09
N ASP A 497 -27.31 -0.59 15.44
CA ASP A 497 -28.14 -0.78 16.64
C ASP A 497 -29.05 -2.03 16.59
N VAL A 498 -29.44 -2.52 15.40
CA VAL A 498 -30.40 -3.63 15.25
C VAL A 498 -29.73 -4.96 14.85
N HIS A 499 -28.47 -4.93 14.40
CA HIS A 499 -27.72 -6.09 13.95
C HIS A 499 -26.58 -6.46 14.87
N PHE A 500 -26.15 -5.66 15.86
CA PHE A 500 -25.16 -6.15 16.83
C PHE A 500 -25.63 -7.40 17.58
N ASP A 501 -26.93 -7.52 17.90
CA ASP A 501 -27.49 -8.74 18.50
C ASP A 501 -27.53 -9.92 17.51
N LYS A 502 -27.80 -9.67 16.22
CA LYS A 502 -27.85 -10.71 15.17
C LYS A 502 -26.46 -11.14 14.70
N ILE A 503 -25.54 -10.19 14.51
CA ILE A 503 -24.13 -10.40 14.16
C ILE A 503 -23.41 -11.01 15.35
N GLY A 504 -23.67 -10.52 16.57
CA GLY A 504 -23.14 -11.09 17.80
C GLY A 504 -23.60 -12.54 17.98
N SER A 505 -24.88 -12.84 17.76
CA SER A 505 -25.37 -14.23 17.78
C SER A 505 -24.89 -15.10 16.61
N LEU A 506 -24.62 -14.52 15.43
CA LEU A 506 -24.02 -15.24 14.29
C LEU A 506 -22.54 -15.54 14.51
N LEU A 507 -21.78 -14.59 15.05
CA LEU A 507 -20.37 -14.76 15.40
C LEU A 507 -20.21 -15.67 16.63
N ALA A 508 -21.14 -15.65 17.59
CA ALA A 508 -21.18 -16.61 18.69
C ALA A 508 -21.44 -18.05 18.21
N LYS A 509 -22.24 -18.22 17.15
CA LYS A 509 -22.45 -19.53 16.50
C LYS A 509 -21.23 -20.01 15.69
N GLY A 510 -20.30 -19.12 15.35
CA GLY A 510 -19.16 -19.40 14.49
C GLY A 510 -19.49 -19.25 13.02
N LEU A 511 -18.90 -18.25 12.37
CA LEU A 511 -19.00 -18.04 10.94
C LEU A 511 -17.92 -18.84 10.23
N ARG A 512 -18.32 -19.95 9.59
CA ARG A 512 -17.45 -20.71 8.69
C ARG A 512 -17.44 -20.09 7.31
N PHE A 513 -16.26 -19.96 6.73
CA PHE A 513 -16.05 -19.47 5.38
C PHE A 513 -15.09 -20.39 4.64
N ASN A 514 -15.49 -20.83 3.45
CA ASN A 514 -14.68 -21.60 2.52
C ASN A 514 -14.78 -20.90 1.17
N THR A 515 -13.70 -20.26 0.74
CA THR A 515 -13.66 -19.47 -0.49
C THR A 515 -12.55 -19.98 -1.38
N LEU A 516 -12.92 -20.42 -2.59
CA LEU A 516 -11.98 -20.81 -3.62
C LEU A 516 -12.02 -19.83 -4.81
N LEU A 517 -10.83 -19.45 -5.28
CA LEU A 517 -10.62 -18.60 -6.45
C LEU A 517 -9.55 -19.21 -7.36
N SER A 518 -9.97 -19.63 -8.55
CA SER A 518 -9.06 -19.94 -9.65
C SER A 518 -9.13 -18.83 -10.70
N THR A 519 -7.98 -18.32 -11.13
CA THR A 519 -7.89 -17.29 -12.17
C THR A 519 -6.59 -17.41 -12.96
N VAL A 520 -6.49 -16.71 -14.09
CA VAL A 520 -5.24 -16.55 -14.85
C VAL A 520 -4.92 -15.05 -14.87
N LEU A 521 -3.81 -14.64 -14.24
CA LEU A 521 -3.46 -13.22 -14.10
C LEU A 521 -2.93 -12.60 -15.40
N ASN A 522 -2.29 -13.40 -16.25
CA ASN A 522 -1.76 -12.99 -17.53
C ASN A 522 -1.77 -14.17 -18.50
N GLU A 523 -2.30 -13.98 -19.70
CA GLU A 523 -2.21 -14.94 -20.81
C GLU A 523 -1.94 -14.19 -22.11
N ASN A 524 -0.69 -14.26 -22.58
CA ASN A 524 -0.33 -13.77 -23.90
C ASN A 524 0.10 -14.95 -24.79
N LYS A 525 -0.27 -14.87 -26.06
CA LYS A 525 0.10 -15.84 -27.10
C LYS A 525 0.46 -15.05 -28.36
N HIS A 526 1.67 -15.26 -28.85
CA HIS A 526 2.15 -14.75 -30.12
C HIS A 526 2.50 -15.93 -31.02
N THR A 527 1.91 -15.97 -32.20
CA THR A 527 2.29 -16.93 -33.24
C THR A 527 3.15 -16.21 -34.27
N LEU A 528 4.28 -16.79 -34.62
CA LEU A 528 5.16 -16.39 -35.70
C LEU A 528 5.28 -17.55 -36.69
N VAL A 529 5.42 -17.27 -37.98
CA VAL A 529 5.68 -18.30 -38.98
C VAL A 529 7.19 -18.39 -39.18
N HIS A 530 7.76 -19.57 -39.03
CA HIS A 530 9.19 -19.77 -39.31
C HIS A 530 9.44 -20.02 -40.81
N SER A 531 10.70 -19.99 -41.26
CA SER A 531 11.07 -20.17 -42.67
C SER A 531 10.54 -21.45 -43.33
N MET A 532 10.41 -22.56 -42.60
CA MET A 532 9.80 -23.81 -43.12
C MET A 532 8.26 -23.84 -43.07
N GLY A 533 7.59 -22.71 -42.81
CA GLY A 533 6.12 -22.58 -42.86
C GLY A 533 5.30 -23.11 -41.66
N MET A 534 5.91 -23.73 -40.65
CA MET A 534 5.20 -24.11 -39.42
C MET A 534 5.14 -22.94 -38.41
N PRO A 535 4.06 -22.87 -37.61
CA PRO A 535 3.89 -21.81 -36.63
C PRO A 535 4.72 -22.08 -35.36
N LEU A 536 5.57 -21.11 -35.03
CA LEU A 536 6.26 -20.96 -33.76
C LEU A 536 5.37 -20.15 -32.81
N VAL A 537 4.96 -20.74 -31.70
CA VAL A 537 4.07 -20.13 -30.71
C VAL A 537 4.85 -19.80 -29.45
N TYR A 538 5.02 -18.50 -29.18
CA TYR A 538 5.43 -17.98 -27.89
C TYR A 538 4.19 -17.78 -27.03
N SER A 539 4.16 -18.31 -25.81
CA SER A 539 3.03 -18.12 -24.90
C SER A 539 3.49 -18.00 -23.46
N THR A 540 2.93 -17.05 -22.75
CA THR A 540 3.16 -16.84 -21.32
C THR A 540 1.82 -16.90 -20.60
N LYS A 541 1.73 -17.70 -19.53
CA LYS A 541 0.50 -17.94 -18.78
C LYS A 541 0.78 -18.02 -17.29
N MET A 542 -0.04 -17.39 -16.46
CA MET A 542 0.09 -17.47 -14.99
C MET A 542 -1.24 -17.87 -14.33
N PRO A 543 -1.60 -19.16 -14.34
CA PRO A 543 -2.67 -19.69 -13.49
C PRO A 543 -2.34 -19.52 -12.01
N VAL A 544 -3.33 -19.03 -11.26
CA VAL A 544 -3.29 -18.83 -9.82
C VAL A 544 -4.53 -19.46 -9.19
N ILE A 545 -4.32 -20.25 -8.15
CA ILE A 545 -5.37 -20.84 -7.32
C ILE A 545 -5.17 -20.32 -5.90
N PHE A 546 -6.23 -19.74 -5.34
CA PHE A 546 -6.29 -19.19 -4.00
C PHE A 546 -7.45 -19.84 -3.26
N LYS A 547 -7.18 -20.45 -2.11
CA LYS A 547 -8.19 -21.08 -1.26
C LYS A 547 -8.01 -20.59 0.17
N VAL A 548 -9.10 -20.17 0.80
CA VAL A 548 -9.12 -19.86 2.23
C VAL A 548 -10.27 -20.61 2.85
N ASP A 549 -9.93 -21.42 3.84
CA ASP A 549 -10.89 -22.13 4.67
C ASP A 549 -10.70 -21.70 6.13
N GLY A 550 -11.78 -21.44 6.84
CA GLY A 550 -11.69 -20.93 8.20
C GLY A 550 -13.01 -20.72 8.92
N GLU A 551 -12.90 -20.38 10.18
CA GLU A 551 -14.00 -20.10 11.09
C GLU A 551 -13.65 -18.89 11.97
N VAL A 552 -14.58 -17.94 12.07
CA VAL A 552 -14.51 -16.83 13.02
C VAL A 552 -15.58 -17.04 14.09
N LYS A 553 -15.16 -17.12 15.36
CA LYS A 553 -16.06 -17.14 16.52
C LYS A 553 -15.83 -15.90 17.36
N ALA A 554 -16.90 -15.30 17.87
CA ALA A 554 -16.81 -14.25 18.87
C ALA A 554 -17.64 -14.64 20.09
N GLU A 555 -16.98 -14.77 21.23
CA GLU A 555 -17.60 -14.97 22.54
C GLU A 555 -17.90 -13.58 23.12
N LEU A 556 -19.18 -13.18 23.04
CA LEU A 556 -19.67 -11.86 23.43
C LEU A 556 -20.58 -11.91 24.67
N GLU A 557 -20.62 -13.04 25.38
CA GLU A 557 -21.54 -13.28 26.51
C GLU A 557 -21.30 -12.30 27.69
N ASP A 558 -20.03 -11.90 27.91
CA ASP A 558 -19.61 -11.01 29.00
C ASP A 558 -19.29 -9.56 28.55
N VAL A 559 -19.74 -9.13 27.37
CA VAL A 559 -19.53 -7.74 26.89
C VAL A 559 -20.12 -6.71 27.87
N ARG A 560 -21.23 -7.07 28.55
CA ARG A 560 -21.84 -6.26 29.63
C ARG A 560 -20.94 -6.14 30.88
N ARG A 561 -20.00 -7.07 31.08
CA ARG A 561 -19.01 -7.06 32.16
C ARG A 561 -17.66 -6.46 31.73
N GLY A 562 -17.53 -6.07 30.46
CA GLY A 562 -16.34 -5.47 29.88
C GLY A 562 -15.34 -6.46 29.29
N GLU A 563 -15.78 -7.67 28.91
CA GLU A 563 -14.94 -8.72 28.35
C GLU A 563 -15.49 -9.19 26.99
N ALA A 564 -14.60 -9.37 26.02
CA ALA A 564 -14.92 -9.94 24.71
C ALA A 564 -13.78 -10.83 24.24
N ALA A 565 -14.09 -11.98 23.62
CA ALA A 565 -13.08 -12.80 22.98
C ALA A 565 -13.43 -13.10 21.52
N VAL A 566 -12.44 -13.06 20.65
CA VAL A 566 -12.57 -13.39 19.22
C VAL A 566 -11.56 -14.46 18.87
N LEU A 567 -12.03 -15.58 18.34
CA LEU A 567 -11.23 -16.69 17.84
C LEU A 567 -11.30 -16.72 16.31
N LEU A 568 -10.15 -16.59 15.66
CA LEU A 568 -9.97 -16.70 14.22
C LEU A 568 -9.11 -17.92 13.91
N ARG A 569 -9.70 -18.91 13.23
CA ARG A 569 -8.98 -20.03 12.63
C ARG A 569 -9.10 -19.94 11.13
N ALA A 570 -8.00 -19.74 10.41
CA ALA A 570 -8.01 -19.63 8.96
C ALA A 570 -6.78 -20.30 8.36
N ARG A 571 -6.93 -20.85 7.16
CA ARG A 571 -5.85 -21.48 6.39
C ARG A 571 -5.83 -20.92 4.97
N PRO A 572 -5.24 -19.74 4.77
CA PRO A 572 -4.96 -19.23 3.44
C PRO A 572 -3.89 -20.08 2.73
N THR A 573 -4.24 -20.54 1.53
CA THR A 573 -3.36 -21.29 0.63
C THR A 573 -3.39 -20.68 -0.77
N ILE A 574 -2.21 -20.54 -1.36
CA ILE A 574 -2.02 -19.95 -2.70
C ILE A 574 -1.06 -20.82 -3.48
N ALA A 575 -1.39 -21.14 -4.73
CA ALA A 575 -0.46 -21.72 -5.68
C ALA A 575 -0.50 -20.92 -6.99
N ALA A 576 0.66 -20.50 -7.47
CA ALA A 576 0.81 -19.77 -8.72
C ALA A 576 1.94 -20.39 -9.55
N THR A 577 1.68 -20.66 -10.83
CA THR A 577 2.72 -21.17 -11.74
C THR A 577 2.75 -20.34 -13.01
N HIS A 578 3.83 -19.60 -13.20
CA HIS A 578 4.11 -18.87 -14.42
C HIS A 578 4.81 -19.78 -15.43
N VAL A 579 4.12 -20.04 -16.54
CA VAL A 579 4.58 -20.88 -17.64
C VAL A 579 4.91 -19.99 -18.82
N THR A 580 6.19 -19.88 -19.15
CA THR A 580 6.65 -19.23 -20.38
C THR A 580 7.12 -20.32 -21.34
N LYS A 581 6.48 -20.45 -22.50
CA LYS A 581 6.74 -21.52 -23.45
C LYS A 581 6.96 -21.00 -24.86
N VAL A 582 7.83 -21.70 -25.59
CA VAL A 582 8.03 -21.58 -27.03
C VAL A 582 7.83 -22.97 -27.61
N GLU A 583 6.86 -23.12 -28.51
CA GLU A 583 6.57 -24.42 -29.14
C GLU A 583 6.38 -24.28 -30.65
N ILE A 584 6.89 -25.23 -31.40
CA ILE A 584 6.58 -25.43 -32.82
C ILE A 584 5.35 -26.34 -32.87
N LEU A 585 4.24 -25.85 -33.44
CA LEU A 585 3.05 -26.68 -33.61
C LEU A 585 3.13 -27.44 -34.93
N SER A 586 3.05 -28.76 -34.85
CA SER A 586 2.78 -29.63 -35.99
C SER A 586 1.62 -30.57 -35.66
N PRO A 587 0.79 -30.97 -36.66
CA PRO A 587 -0.31 -31.91 -36.48
C PRO A 587 0.05 -33.21 -35.75
N LEU A 588 1.29 -33.69 -35.94
CA LEU A 588 1.74 -34.98 -35.42
C LEU A 588 2.57 -34.82 -34.14
N VAL A 589 3.43 -33.78 -34.08
CA VAL A 589 4.39 -33.60 -33.00
C VAL A 589 4.51 -32.12 -32.64
N ASN A 590 4.33 -31.80 -31.36
CA ASN A 590 4.74 -30.49 -30.83
C ASN A 590 6.09 -30.64 -30.14
N LEU A 591 7.03 -29.76 -30.48
CA LEU A 591 8.33 -29.69 -29.84
C LEU A 591 8.55 -28.28 -29.31
N GLY A 592 9.11 -28.16 -28.12
CA GLY A 592 9.30 -26.85 -27.53
C GLY A 592 10.12 -26.85 -26.27
N VAL A 593 10.37 -25.63 -25.79
CA VAL A 593 11.01 -25.35 -24.51
C VAL A 593 10.03 -24.52 -23.69
N LYS A 594 9.98 -24.77 -22.38
CA LYS A 594 9.20 -23.97 -21.44
C LYS A 594 9.99 -23.76 -20.16
N ILE A 595 9.78 -22.64 -19.52
CA ILE A 595 10.28 -22.31 -18.19
C ILE A 595 9.07 -22.25 -17.27
N LEU A 596 9.19 -22.93 -16.13
CA LEU A 596 8.17 -23.00 -15.09
C LEU A 596 8.70 -22.26 -13.86
N HIS A 597 8.03 -21.18 -13.47
CA HIS A 597 8.25 -20.54 -12.17
C HIS A 597 7.03 -20.77 -11.30
N SER A 598 7.22 -21.46 -10.20
CA SER A 598 6.16 -21.97 -9.35
C SER A 598 6.35 -21.44 -7.94
N ALA A 599 5.27 -20.94 -7.33
CA ALA A 599 5.25 -20.46 -5.97
C ALA A 599 4.03 -21.02 -5.24
N THR A 600 4.25 -21.65 -4.09
CA THR A 600 3.18 -22.04 -3.16
C THR A 600 3.34 -21.33 -1.82
N LEU A 601 2.22 -20.93 -1.24
CA LEU A 601 2.12 -20.38 0.11
C LEU A 601 1.02 -21.14 0.86
N ASN A 602 1.32 -21.66 2.04
CA ASN A 602 0.38 -22.30 2.94
C ASN A 602 0.63 -21.79 4.36
N VAL A 603 -0.23 -20.91 4.86
CA VAL A 603 -0.04 -20.28 6.17
C VAL A 603 -1.24 -20.57 7.07
N PRO A 604 -1.12 -21.48 8.05
CA PRO A 604 -2.17 -21.63 9.06
C PRO A 604 -2.16 -20.45 10.03
N VAL A 605 -3.35 -19.94 10.35
CA VAL A 605 -3.59 -18.83 11.26
C VAL A 605 -4.55 -19.33 12.34
N ASP A 606 -4.09 -19.39 13.59
CA ASP A 606 -4.93 -19.64 14.78
C ASP A 606 -4.67 -18.52 15.78
N VAL A 607 -5.64 -17.60 15.91
CA VAL A 607 -5.50 -16.39 16.71
C VAL A 607 -6.71 -16.24 17.62
N LYS A 608 -6.46 -16.12 18.93
CA LYS A 608 -7.47 -15.78 19.92
C LYS A 608 -7.16 -14.42 20.52
N THR A 609 -8.02 -13.44 20.36
CA THR A 609 -7.89 -12.11 20.96
C THR A 609 -8.94 -11.94 22.05
N GLU A 610 -8.50 -11.77 23.29
CA GLU A 610 -9.29 -11.45 24.47
C GLU A 610 -9.11 -9.96 24.79
N LEU A 611 -10.21 -9.24 24.94
CA LEU A 611 -10.25 -7.82 25.24
C LEU A 611 -10.96 -7.62 26.58
N ASN A 612 -10.31 -6.97 27.53
CA ASN A 612 -10.90 -6.56 28.80
C ASN A 612 -10.75 -5.05 28.96
N TRP A 613 -11.85 -4.34 29.21
CA TRP A 613 -11.86 -2.88 29.34
C TRP A 613 -12.51 -2.38 30.64
N LYS A 614 -12.65 -3.23 31.66
CA LYS A 614 -13.38 -2.90 32.89
C LYS A 614 -12.78 -1.74 33.70
N ASN A 615 -11.44 -1.69 33.82
CA ASN A 615 -10.71 -0.63 34.54
C ASN A 615 -9.55 -0.04 33.71
N GLN A 616 -8.84 -0.90 32.98
CA GLN A 616 -7.76 -0.57 32.07
C GLN A 616 -7.95 -1.40 30.80
N LEU A 617 -7.51 -0.91 29.64
CA LEU A 617 -7.62 -1.65 28.38
C LEU A 617 -6.53 -2.73 28.36
N VAL A 618 -6.92 -3.99 28.54
CA VAL A 618 -6.05 -5.16 28.41
C VAL A 618 -6.42 -5.88 27.13
N VAL A 619 -5.47 -5.97 26.20
CA VAL A 619 -5.56 -6.74 24.97
C VAL A 619 -4.64 -7.94 25.09
N LYS A 620 -5.19 -9.16 25.12
CA LYS A 620 -4.43 -10.39 25.13
C LYS A 620 -4.67 -11.16 23.84
N THR A 621 -3.65 -11.31 23.02
CA THR A 621 -3.70 -12.04 21.75
C THR A 621 -2.84 -13.28 21.83
N THR A 622 -3.45 -14.45 21.75
CA THR A 622 -2.80 -15.75 21.72
C THR A 622 -2.71 -16.25 20.29
N TYR A 623 -1.50 -16.56 19.82
CA TYR A 623 -1.23 -17.19 18.53
C TYR A 623 -0.90 -18.66 18.74
N GLY A 624 -1.73 -19.55 18.21
CA GLY A 624 -1.49 -20.99 18.22
C GLY A 624 -0.50 -21.39 17.12
N LEU A 625 0.51 -22.20 17.47
CA LEU A 625 1.42 -22.79 16.49
C LEU A 625 0.85 -24.11 15.93
N PRO A 626 1.21 -24.49 14.69
CA PRO A 626 0.78 -25.76 14.09
C PRO A 626 1.27 -26.96 14.90
N GLN A 627 0.43 -28.01 14.98
CA GLN A 627 0.73 -29.22 15.74
C GLN A 627 1.62 -30.22 14.98
N GLU A 628 1.77 -30.05 13.67
CA GLU A 628 2.56 -30.88 12.78
C GLU A 628 3.51 -29.98 11.97
N SER A 629 4.60 -30.56 11.48
CA SER A 629 5.50 -29.87 10.54
C SER A 629 4.75 -29.62 9.23
N GLN A 630 4.87 -28.41 8.69
CA GLN A 630 4.14 -28.00 7.50
C GLN A 630 5.03 -27.18 6.59
N ARG A 631 4.81 -27.31 5.28
CA ARG A 631 5.49 -26.51 4.29
C ARG A 631 4.80 -25.16 4.16
N LEU A 632 5.51 -24.08 4.49
CA LEU A 632 4.96 -22.72 4.44
C LEU A 632 5.11 -22.11 3.06
N VAL A 633 6.31 -22.20 2.48
CA VAL A 633 6.63 -21.60 1.18
C VAL A 633 7.40 -22.61 0.34
N GLN A 634 7.06 -22.72 -0.95
CA GLN A 634 7.90 -23.41 -1.93
C GLN A 634 8.06 -22.50 -3.14
N LEU A 635 9.29 -22.25 -3.54
CA LEU A 635 9.66 -21.54 -4.76
C LEU A 635 10.45 -22.50 -5.66
N GLN A 636 9.96 -22.73 -6.86
CA GLN A 636 10.62 -23.63 -7.81
C GLN A 636 10.74 -22.98 -9.19
N THR A 637 11.94 -23.00 -9.76
CA THR A 637 12.18 -22.67 -11.17
C THR A 637 12.66 -23.93 -11.88
N ARG A 638 12.03 -24.27 -13.02
CA ARG A 638 12.40 -25.45 -13.80
C ARG A 638 12.36 -25.17 -15.31
N PRO A 639 13.51 -25.12 -15.99
CA PRO A 639 13.58 -25.12 -17.45
C PRO A 639 13.34 -26.53 -18.00
N VAL A 640 12.49 -26.67 -19.02
CA VAL A 640 12.06 -27.96 -19.53
C VAL A 640 11.99 -27.93 -21.05
N SER A 641 12.63 -28.91 -21.69
CA SER A 641 12.34 -29.28 -23.07
C SER A 641 11.22 -30.31 -23.09
N PHE A 642 10.31 -30.21 -24.06
CA PHE A 642 9.19 -31.14 -24.14
C PHE A 642 8.90 -31.57 -25.57
N VAL A 643 8.45 -32.82 -25.69
CA VAL A 643 7.97 -33.41 -26.93
C VAL A 643 6.59 -34.00 -26.68
N ARG A 644 5.60 -33.60 -27.48
CA ARG A 644 4.25 -34.16 -27.44
C ARG A 644 3.93 -34.78 -28.78
N VAL A 645 3.69 -36.08 -28.79
CA VAL A 645 3.25 -36.81 -29.99
C VAL A 645 1.75 -36.98 -29.90
N TRP A 646 1.03 -36.53 -30.92
CA TRP A 646 -0.42 -36.67 -30.96
C TRP A 646 -0.84 -37.93 -31.72
N PRO A 647 -1.63 -38.83 -31.10
CA PRO A 647 -2.34 -39.89 -31.80
C PRO A 647 -3.40 -39.29 -32.74
N LYS A 648 -3.76 -40.02 -33.80
CA LYS A 648 -4.84 -39.60 -34.73
C LYS A 648 -6.17 -39.37 -34.01
N ASP A 649 -6.50 -40.22 -33.04
CA ASP A 649 -7.69 -40.13 -32.19
C ASP A 649 -7.29 -40.29 -30.73
N THR A 650 -7.81 -39.42 -29.85
CA THR A 650 -7.52 -39.49 -28.41
C THR A 650 -8.78 -39.43 -27.56
N ARG A 651 -8.89 -40.34 -26.58
CA ARG A 651 -9.92 -40.32 -25.52
C ARG A 651 -9.40 -39.79 -24.18
N VAL A 652 -8.10 -39.50 -24.11
CA VAL A 652 -7.40 -39.01 -22.91
C VAL A 652 -6.51 -37.84 -23.31
N TYR A 653 -6.37 -36.86 -22.44
CA TYR A 653 -5.46 -35.73 -22.67
C TYR A 653 -4.00 -36.22 -22.70
N VAL A 654 -3.35 -36.11 -23.87
CA VAL A 654 -1.98 -36.57 -24.06
C VAL A 654 -0.99 -35.60 -23.41
N GLN A 655 -0.27 -36.10 -22.41
CA GLN A 655 0.78 -35.33 -21.74
C GLN A 655 2.05 -35.30 -22.60
N ALA A 656 2.77 -34.17 -22.54
CA ALA A 656 4.08 -34.10 -23.18
C ALA A 656 5.10 -34.90 -22.38
N LYS A 657 6.05 -35.55 -23.06
CA LYS A 657 7.25 -36.07 -22.43
C LYS A 657 8.20 -34.90 -22.18
N GLU A 658 8.58 -34.72 -20.92
CA GLU A 658 9.32 -33.55 -20.45
C GLU A 658 10.70 -33.98 -19.94
N LYS A 659 11.74 -33.24 -20.31
CA LYS A 659 13.09 -33.38 -19.77
C LYS A 659 13.58 -32.02 -19.27
N THR A 660 14.05 -31.97 -18.03
CA THR A 660 14.67 -30.77 -17.45
C THR A 660 15.93 -30.43 -18.24
N ILE A 661 16.14 -29.15 -18.53
CA ILE A 661 17.33 -28.66 -19.22
C ILE A 661 18.38 -28.37 -18.15
N TYR A 662 19.55 -28.99 -18.27
CA TYR A 662 20.72 -28.69 -17.45
C TYR A 662 21.63 -27.74 -18.24
N VAL A 663 22.07 -26.66 -17.60
CA VAL A 663 22.98 -25.68 -18.19
C VAL A 663 24.33 -25.86 -17.48
N ASP A 664 25.28 -26.50 -18.15
CA ASP A 664 26.59 -26.88 -17.58
C ASP A 664 27.31 -25.69 -16.92
N GLN A 665 27.18 -24.48 -17.47
CA GLN A 665 27.77 -23.24 -16.93
C GLN A 665 27.21 -22.83 -15.57
N LEU A 666 25.98 -23.24 -15.24
CA LEU A 666 25.34 -22.94 -13.96
C LEU A 666 25.67 -23.99 -12.90
N GLU A 667 26.08 -25.21 -13.27
CA GLU A 667 26.32 -26.31 -12.31
C GLU A 667 27.42 -25.96 -11.29
N THR A 668 28.41 -25.15 -11.68
CA THR A 668 29.46 -24.67 -10.77
C THR A 668 28.98 -23.59 -9.80
N LEU A 669 27.83 -22.99 -10.05
CA LEU A 669 27.24 -21.89 -9.27
C LEU A 669 26.09 -22.37 -8.36
N VAL A 670 25.99 -23.67 -8.10
CA VAL A 670 24.95 -24.23 -7.23
C VAL A 670 25.28 -23.95 -5.77
N HIS A 671 24.44 -23.17 -5.12
CA HIS A 671 24.46 -22.97 -3.68
C HIS A 671 23.36 -23.80 -3.04
N ARG A 672 23.74 -24.65 -2.08
CA ARG A 672 22.81 -25.39 -1.24
C ARG A 672 22.62 -24.63 0.07
N ILE A 673 21.38 -24.42 0.47
CA ILE A 673 21.01 -23.88 1.78
C ILE A 673 20.32 -24.98 2.54
N GLU A 674 20.81 -25.20 3.76
CA GLU A 674 20.22 -26.09 4.76
C GLU A 674 20.42 -25.40 6.11
N ASP A 675 19.68 -24.31 6.30
CA ASP A 675 19.80 -23.47 7.49
C ASP A 675 18.49 -23.51 8.28
N SER A 676 18.59 -23.50 9.61
CA SER A 676 17.45 -23.32 10.50
C SER A 676 17.49 -21.94 11.16
N TYR A 677 16.34 -21.27 11.15
CA TYR A 677 16.15 -19.95 11.73
C TYR A 677 15.15 -19.99 12.88
N LEU A 678 15.25 -19.01 13.77
CA LEU A 678 14.33 -18.71 14.88
C LEU A 678 14.22 -19.74 16.02
N GLU A 679 14.77 -20.95 15.88
CA GLU A 679 14.65 -22.03 16.87
C GLU A 679 15.14 -21.60 18.26
N LYS A 680 16.36 -21.06 18.36
CA LYS A 680 16.93 -20.64 19.65
C LYS A 680 16.28 -19.39 20.25
N ALA A 681 15.81 -18.48 19.40
CA ALA A 681 15.28 -17.19 19.83
C ALA A 681 13.82 -17.31 20.30
N THR A 682 13.05 -18.20 19.67
CA THR A 682 11.59 -18.28 19.86
C THR A 682 11.10 -19.68 20.22
N GLY A 683 11.88 -20.73 20.01
CA GLY A 683 11.46 -22.14 20.08
C GLY A 683 10.88 -22.67 18.76
N MET A 684 10.54 -21.79 17.81
CA MET A 684 10.02 -22.17 16.49
C MET A 684 11.16 -22.40 15.50
N LYS A 685 11.27 -23.62 14.95
CA LYS A 685 12.25 -23.95 13.91
C LYS A 685 11.67 -23.70 12.52
N LEU A 686 12.20 -22.71 11.82
CA LEU A 686 11.97 -22.53 10.38
C LEU A 686 13.16 -23.11 9.62
N ALA A 687 12.98 -24.27 9.00
CA ALA A 687 13.97 -24.89 8.15
C ALA A 687 13.87 -24.33 6.74
N VAL A 688 14.97 -23.80 6.23
CA VAL A 688 15.12 -23.36 4.84
C VAL A 688 16.01 -24.38 4.15
N GLU A 689 15.42 -25.15 3.25
CA GLU A 689 16.10 -26.22 2.51
C GLU A 689 15.99 -25.95 1.01
N GLY A 690 17.08 -26.11 0.28
CA GLY A 690 17.02 -25.97 -1.16
C GLY A 690 18.35 -25.82 -1.86
N HIS A 691 18.24 -25.65 -3.17
CA HIS A 691 19.36 -25.27 -4.01
C HIS A 691 18.93 -24.18 -4.98
N TYR A 692 19.85 -23.26 -5.24
CA TYR A 692 19.70 -22.22 -6.24
C TYR A 692 21.01 -22.04 -7.00
N HIS A 693 20.92 -21.55 -8.23
CA HIS A 693 22.04 -21.28 -9.11
C HIS A 693 22.35 -19.78 -9.11
N GLY A 694 23.62 -19.42 -8.88
CA GLY A 694 24.13 -18.04 -8.81
C GLY A 694 24.10 -17.45 -7.39
N HIS A 695 24.82 -16.36 -7.13
CA HIS A 695 24.81 -15.70 -5.82
C HIS A 695 23.50 -14.91 -5.62
N ILE A 696 22.91 -14.86 -4.41
CA ILE A 696 21.70 -14.04 -4.15
C ILE A 696 22.07 -12.62 -3.65
N PHE A 697 23.30 -12.44 -3.12
CA PHE A 697 23.67 -11.25 -2.34
C PHE A 697 24.91 -10.49 -2.82
N ASP A 698 25.66 -10.98 -3.81
CA ASP A 698 26.81 -10.27 -4.36
C ASP A 698 26.37 -9.34 -5.50
N LYS A 699 26.59 -8.03 -5.31
CA LYS A 699 26.23 -6.98 -6.27
C LYS A 699 27.23 -6.83 -7.43
N GLU A 700 28.28 -7.64 -7.47
CA GLU A 700 29.47 -7.39 -8.30
C GLU A 700 29.48 -8.12 -9.66
N GLU A 701 28.56 -9.06 -9.93
CA GLU A 701 28.49 -9.74 -11.24
C GLU A 701 27.22 -9.37 -12.04
N ASP A 702 27.40 -8.88 -13.28
CA ASP A 702 26.38 -8.43 -14.24
C ASP A 702 25.30 -9.49 -14.62
N ASN A 703 25.39 -10.72 -14.12
CA ASN A 703 24.54 -11.86 -14.52
C ASN A 703 23.51 -12.34 -13.47
N MET A 704 23.41 -11.66 -12.32
CA MET A 704 22.58 -12.05 -11.16
C MET A 704 21.12 -12.47 -11.46
N PRO A 705 20.36 -11.82 -12.36
CA PRO A 705 18.96 -12.22 -12.60
C PRO A 705 18.82 -13.50 -13.42
N GLN A 706 19.80 -13.84 -14.27
CA GLN A 706 19.60 -14.87 -15.31
C GLN A 706 19.69 -16.28 -14.74
N ALA A 707 20.62 -16.55 -13.82
CA ALA A 707 20.80 -17.87 -13.22
C ALA A 707 19.58 -18.30 -12.36
N LEU A 708 19.00 -17.36 -11.61
CA LEU A 708 17.79 -17.58 -10.81
C LEU A 708 16.53 -17.83 -11.66
N LEU A 709 16.49 -17.25 -12.87
CA LEU A 709 15.36 -17.37 -13.79
C LEU A 709 15.49 -18.54 -14.77
N ILE A 710 16.70 -19.01 -15.08
CA ILE A 710 16.93 -20.04 -16.09
C ILE A 710 17.35 -21.37 -15.47
N GLY A 711 18.02 -21.37 -14.31
CA GLY A 711 18.49 -22.57 -13.62
C GLY A 711 17.39 -23.41 -12.97
N GLU A 712 17.70 -24.69 -12.67
CA GLU A 712 16.84 -25.55 -11.85
C GLU A 712 16.97 -25.13 -10.38
N ASN A 713 15.99 -24.40 -9.85
CA ASN A 713 16.04 -23.88 -8.49
C ASN A 713 14.87 -24.46 -7.70
N ASN A 714 15.10 -24.87 -6.46
CA ASN A 714 14.05 -25.28 -5.53
C ASN A 714 14.42 -24.82 -4.14
N LEU A 715 13.63 -23.88 -3.60
CA LEU A 715 13.76 -23.37 -2.25
C LEU A 715 12.47 -23.65 -1.48
N GLU A 716 12.60 -24.24 -0.31
CA GLU A 716 11.49 -24.63 0.53
C GLU A 716 11.68 -24.09 1.94
N VAL A 717 10.64 -23.45 2.47
CA VAL A 717 10.59 -22.99 3.85
C VAL A 717 9.56 -23.85 4.58
N ARG A 718 10.02 -24.62 5.55
CA ARG A 718 9.20 -25.50 6.37
C ARG A 718 9.19 -25.02 7.81
N PHE A 719 8.02 -25.08 8.43
CA PHE A 719 7.92 -25.09 9.88
C PHE A 719 8.14 -26.52 10.35
N GLU A 720 9.12 -26.73 11.22
CA GLU A 720 9.39 -28.02 11.83
C GLU A 720 9.06 -27.99 13.32
N LYS A 721 8.22 -28.94 13.75
CA LYS A 721 7.93 -29.10 15.16
C LYS A 721 9.11 -29.79 15.86
N THR A 722 9.73 -29.09 16.79
CA THR A 722 10.77 -29.63 17.67
C THR A 722 10.25 -29.78 19.11
N PRO A 723 10.94 -30.52 19.99
CA PRO A 723 10.58 -30.58 21.40
C PRO A 723 10.64 -29.23 22.13
N GLU A 724 11.33 -28.24 21.57
CA GLU A 724 11.42 -26.88 22.10
C GLU A 724 10.28 -25.97 21.63
N THR A 725 9.55 -26.37 20.58
CA THR A 725 8.48 -25.58 19.99
C THR A 725 7.33 -25.35 20.98
N PRO A 726 6.99 -24.09 21.28
CA PRO A 726 5.86 -23.79 22.16
C PRO A 726 4.54 -24.16 21.51
N LYS A 727 3.49 -24.30 22.32
CA LYS A 727 2.13 -24.54 21.82
C LYS A 727 1.51 -23.24 21.31
N GLU A 728 1.75 -22.15 22.02
CA GLU A 728 1.18 -20.84 21.73
C GLU A 728 2.10 -19.69 22.16
N TYR A 729 1.98 -18.54 21.50
CA TYR A 729 2.56 -17.28 21.95
C TYR A 729 1.44 -16.37 22.45
N VAL A 730 1.61 -15.81 23.64
CA VAL A 730 0.65 -14.88 24.25
C VAL A 730 1.26 -13.48 24.22
N PHE A 731 0.59 -12.56 23.54
CA PHE A 731 0.91 -11.14 23.48
C PHE A 731 -0.09 -10.40 24.35
N LYS A 732 0.36 -9.76 25.41
CA LYS A 732 -0.48 -9.03 26.36
C LYS A 732 -0.09 -7.56 26.33
N THR A 733 -1.04 -6.68 26.06
CA THR A 733 -0.84 -5.22 26.09
C THR A 733 -1.82 -4.60 27.07
N GLU A 734 -1.32 -3.82 28.03
CA GLU A 734 -2.13 -3.04 28.97
C GLU A 734 -1.88 -1.55 28.71
N ILE A 735 -2.96 -0.80 28.51
CA ILE A 735 -2.92 0.64 28.27
C ILE A 735 -3.71 1.36 29.38
N GLY A 736 -3.01 2.18 30.16
CA GLY A 736 -3.58 3.15 31.09
C GLY A 736 -3.33 4.56 30.58
N LEU A 737 -4.39 5.30 30.28
CA LEU A 737 -4.33 6.68 29.76
C LEU A 737 -4.85 7.67 30.81
N PHE A 738 -4.14 8.79 30.96
CA PHE A 738 -4.58 9.97 31.72
C PHE A 738 -5.07 9.67 33.14
N THR A 739 -4.31 8.87 33.91
CA THR A 739 -4.56 8.83 35.35
C THR A 739 -4.01 10.11 35.96
N GLU A 740 -4.89 10.90 36.56
CA GLU A 740 -4.51 12.05 37.36
C GLU A 740 -3.69 11.57 38.55
N ASN A 741 -2.42 11.94 38.54
CA ASN A 741 -1.58 11.85 39.73
C ASN A 741 -1.55 13.26 40.34
N GLY A 742 -1.25 13.37 41.63
CA GLY A 742 -1.13 14.68 42.30
C GLY A 742 -0.01 15.55 41.71
N ASN A 743 0.57 16.43 42.52
CA ASN A 743 1.61 17.33 42.02
C ASN A 743 2.87 16.57 41.59
N MET A 744 3.39 16.92 40.40
CA MET A 744 4.64 16.36 39.88
C MET A 744 5.83 16.72 40.79
N GLU A 745 6.81 15.83 40.89
CA GLU A 745 8.10 16.19 41.52
C GLU A 745 8.81 17.27 40.69
N ARG A 746 9.43 18.24 41.37
CA ARG A 746 10.21 19.28 40.71
C ARG A 746 11.33 18.69 39.82
N PRO A 747 11.64 19.33 38.67
CA PRO A 747 12.72 18.89 37.79
C PRO A 747 14.08 18.92 38.50
N LYS A 748 14.82 17.80 38.48
CA LYS A 748 16.14 17.68 39.15
C LYS A 748 17.28 18.09 38.20
N MET A 749 17.13 19.25 37.55
CA MET A 749 18.03 19.74 36.50
C MET A 749 18.86 20.98 36.89
N GLU A 750 18.91 21.32 38.18
CA GLU A 750 19.57 22.53 38.69
C GLU A 750 21.03 22.66 38.25
N ARG A 751 21.74 21.53 38.09
CA ARG A 751 23.16 21.49 37.69
C ARG A 751 23.39 21.10 36.22
N PHE A 752 22.37 21.21 35.37
CA PHE A 752 22.47 20.81 33.95
C PHE A 752 23.59 21.56 33.22
N LEU A 753 23.75 22.86 33.50
CA LEU A 753 24.75 23.76 32.89
C LEU A 753 26.09 23.85 33.66
N GLU A 754 26.35 22.97 34.64
CA GLU A 754 27.62 23.02 35.38
C GLU A 754 28.81 22.51 34.55
N LYS A 755 29.82 23.38 34.34
CA LYS A 755 31.21 23.07 33.92
C LYS A 755 31.36 22.15 32.68
N GLU A 756 30.63 22.41 31.61
CA GLU A 756 30.88 21.79 30.30
C GLU A 756 31.07 22.86 29.21
N GLU A 757 32.31 22.99 28.70
CA GLU A 757 32.69 23.95 27.64
C GLU A 757 31.83 23.84 26.36
N HIS A 758 31.26 22.67 26.10
CA HIS A 758 30.45 22.45 24.88
C HIS A 758 29.09 23.18 24.91
N PHE A 759 28.57 23.44 26.11
CA PHE A 759 27.31 24.17 26.35
C PHE A 759 27.52 25.67 26.61
N GLU A 760 28.76 26.15 26.50
CA GLU A 760 29.06 27.58 26.58
C GLU A 760 28.61 28.28 25.29
N THR A 761 28.20 29.54 25.45
CA THR A 761 27.80 30.42 24.35
C THR A 761 29.04 31.00 23.65
N GLU A 762 28.93 31.25 22.35
CA GLU A 762 30.01 31.89 21.59
C GLU A 762 29.91 33.42 21.77
N ASP A 763 31.00 34.07 22.20
CA ASP A 763 31.07 35.51 22.46
C ASP A 763 30.69 36.32 21.20
N PHE A 764 29.76 37.28 21.35
CA PHE A 764 29.28 38.13 20.26
C PHE A 764 29.29 39.61 20.65
N GLU A 765 29.78 40.48 19.75
CA GLU A 765 30.04 41.91 20.01
C GLU A 765 28.81 42.73 20.47
N ASP A 766 27.57 42.31 20.17
CA ASP A 766 26.33 43.00 20.64
C ASP A 766 25.66 42.34 21.87
N PHE A 767 26.17 41.20 22.33
CA PHE A 767 25.63 40.44 23.47
C PHE A 767 26.81 39.93 24.33
N GLU A 768 27.62 40.84 24.85
CA GLU A 768 28.58 40.52 25.92
C GLU A 768 27.79 40.25 27.22
N GLU A 769 27.45 38.98 27.47
CA GLU A 769 26.80 38.56 28.71
C GLU A 769 27.67 37.55 29.47
N SER A 770 27.78 37.71 30.79
CA SER A 770 28.53 36.77 31.63
C SER A 770 27.79 35.42 31.69
N GLU A 771 28.42 34.33 31.29
CA GLU A 771 27.94 32.93 31.46
C GLU A 771 27.42 32.64 32.88
N LYS A 772 27.94 33.35 33.90
CA LYS A 772 27.43 33.25 35.28
C LYS A 772 25.99 33.76 35.44
N SER A 773 25.60 34.79 34.69
CA SER A 773 24.23 35.33 34.69
C SER A 773 23.25 34.34 34.06
N ARG A 774 23.61 33.76 32.91
CA ARG A 774 22.80 32.74 32.20
C ARG A 774 22.55 31.51 33.07
N ARG A 775 23.60 30.97 33.70
CA ARG A 775 23.49 29.84 34.63
C ARG A 775 22.63 30.20 35.84
N GLY A 776 22.78 31.40 36.40
CA GLY A 776 21.96 31.88 37.50
C GLY A 776 20.48 32.02 37.15
N GLU A 777 20.14 32.50 35.95
CA GLU A 777 18.76 32.60 35.46
C GLU A 777 18.13 31.22 35.21
N TYR A 778 18.88 30.27 34.65
CA TYR A 778 18.40 28.90 34.46
C TYR A 778 18.17 28.18 35.80
N GLU A 779 19.11 28.29 36.74
CA GLU A 779 18.95 27.76 38.10
C GLU A 779 17.73 28.36 38.79
N LYS A 780 17.50 29.66 38.61
CA LYS A 780 16.32 30.35 39.13
C LYS A 780 15.03 29.83 38.49
N TYR A 781 15.00 29.63 37.17
CA TYR A 781 13.86 29.06 36.45
C TYR A 781 13.50 27.66 36.95
N VAL A 782 14.49 26.79 37.16
CA VAL A 782 14.28 25.43 37.71
C VAL A 782 13.76 25.48 39.15
N LYS A 783 14.27 26.40 39.98
CA LYS A 783 13.86 26.55 41.40
C LYS A 783 12.48 27.17 41.58
N GLU A 784 12.12 28.12 40.73
CA GLU A 784 10.83 28.82 40.74
C GLU A 784 9.75 28.08 39.94
N TYR A 785 10.06 26.92 39.37
CA TYR A 785 9.11 26.11 38.61
C TYR A 785 7.91 25.68 39.47
N GLU A 786 6.72 26.18 39.13
CA GLU A 786 5.46 25.81 39.77
C GLU A 786 4.99 24.44 39.27
N THR A 787 4.83 23.49 40.19
CA THR A 787 4.35 22.15 39.89
C THR A 787 2.83 22.19 39.68
N GLU A 788 2.38 21.97 38.44
CA GLU A 788 0.96 21.81 38.08
C GLU A 788 0.48 20.35 38.29
N GLU A 789 -0.81 20.10 38.04
CA GLU A 789 -1.39 18.76 38.00
C GLU A 789 -0.66 17.88 36.97
N SER A 790 -0.42 16.61 37.34
CA SER A 790 0.34 15.67 36.52
C SER A 790 -0.54 14.56 35.94
N TYR A 791 -0.31 14.25 34.67
CA TYR A 791 -0.95 13.13 33.99
C TYR A 791 0.07 12.03 33.79
N SER A 792 -0.27 10.83 34.25
CA SER A 792 0.54 9.65 33.96
C SER A 792 -0.08 8.74 32.92
N HIS A 793 0.78 8.22 32.07
CA HIS A 793 0.48 7.22 31.05
C HIS A 793 1.31 5.98 31.32
N ARG A 794 0.69 4.81 31.25
CA ARG A 794 1.35 3.51 31.37
C ARG A 794 1.01 2.64 30.18
N LEU A 795 2.03 2.20 29.47
CA LEU A 795 1.93 1.18 28.43
C LEU A 795 2.79 -0.01 28.86
N TYR A 796 2.16 -1.16 29.08
CA TYR A 796 2.85 -2.41 29.36
C TYR A 796 2.58 -3.39 28.23
N ALA A 797 3.62 -3.97 27.66
CA ALA A 797 3.55 -4.99 26.63
C ALA A 797 4.39 -6.20 27.04
N GLU A 798 3.84 -7.39 26.91
CA GLU A 798 4.46 -8.66 27.27
C GLU A 798 4.23 -9.67 26.14
N VAL A 799 5.27 -10.42 25.80
CA VAL A 799 5.23 -11.55 24.88
C VAL A 799 5.80 -12.76 25.59
N MET A 800 5.05 -13.86 25.65
CA MET A 800 5.50 -15.08 26.30
C MET A 800 5.17 -16.32 25.46
N SER A 801 6.09 -17.28 25.42
CA SER A 801 5.85 -18.59 24.84
C SER A 801 5.30 -19.56 25.88
N VAL A 802 4.21 -20.27 25.56
CA VAL A 802 3.55 -21.20 26.49
C VAL A 802 3.59 -22.62 25.92
N GLY A 803 3.92 -23.60 26.76
CA GLY A 803 3.86 -25.03 26.41
C GLY A 803 5.08 -25.62 25.71
N GLY A 804 6.19 -24.87 25.61
CA GLY A 804 7.51 -25.36 25.19
C GLY A 804 8.37 -25.78 26.39
N ARG A 805 9.50 -26.47 26.16
CA ARG A 805 10.44 -26.87 27.24
C ARG A 805 11.10 -25.67 27.95
N LYS A 806 11.32 -24.58 27.22
CA LYS A 806 11.89 -23.33 27.74
C LYS A 806 10.88 -22.21 27.53
N GLU A 807 10.60 -21.46 28.58
CA GLU A 807 9.77 -20.26 28.47
C GLU A 807 10.62 -19.09 27.98
N HIS A 808 10.26 -18.57 26.81
CA HIS A 808 10.77 -17.31 26.29
C HIS A 808 9.80 -16.20 26.67
N LYS A 809 10.29 -15.18 27.37
CA LYS A 809 9.50 -14.03 27.80
C LYS A 809 10.22 -12.73 27.46
N ALA A 810 9.50 -11.76 26.93
CA ALA A 810 9.95 -10.40 26.72
C ALA A 810 8.86 -9.43 27.18
N GLU A 811 9.21 -8.44 28.00
CA GLU A 811 8.29 -7.41 28.47
C GLU A 811 8.92 -6.02 28.38
N VAL A 812 8.07 -5.03 28.11
CA VAL A 812 8.44 -3.62 28.06
C VAL A 812 7.35 -2.81 28.75
N GLU A 813 7.76 -1.94 29.67
CA GLU A 813 6.93 -0.99 30.38
C GLU A 813 7.41 0.43 30.07
N LEU A 814 6.52 1.25 29.51
CA LEU A 814 6.71 2.67 29.30
C LEU A 814 5.79 3.43 30.26
N LYS A 815 6.37 4.21 31.16
CA LYS A 815 5.67 5.14 32.05
C LYS A 815 6.03 6.56 31.68
N THR A 816 5.05 7.41 31.41
CA THR A 816 5.26 8.82 31.10
C THR A 816 4.46 9.66 32.08
N GLU A 817 5.11 10.58 32.76
CA GLU A 817 4.50 11.56 33.66
C GLU A 817 4.80 12.94 33.09
N CYS A 818 3.77 13.71 32.77
CA CYS A 818 3.91 15.08 32.28
C CYS A 818 2.98 16.00 33.05
N ASP A 819 3.39 17.26 33.23
CA ASP A 819 2.51 18.30 33.74
C ASP A 819 1.42 18.70 32.71
N ALA A 820 0.37 19.37 33.17
CA ALA A 820 -0.77 19.76 32.33
C ALA A 820 -0.41 20.58 31.08
N ARG A 821 0.71 21.32 31.11
CA ARG A 821 1.24 22.12 29.99
C ARG A 821 2.32 21.43 29.16
N MET A 822 2.67 20.18 29.48
CA MET A 822 3.79 19.42 28.89
C MET A 822 5.12 20.18 28.87
N ARG A 823 5.35 21.03 29.87
CA ARG A 823 6.61 21.76 30.06
C ARG A 823 7.65 20.88 30.74
N HIS A 824 7.25 20.01 31.67
CA HIS A 824 8.12 19.02 32.32
C HIS A 824 7.55 17.62 32.09
N CYS A 825 8.36 16.75 31.50
CA CYS A 825 7.98 15.37 31.23
C CYS A 825 9.09 14.42 31.69
N ARG A 826 8.69 13.35 32.37
CA ARG A 826 9.56 12.25 32.81
C ARG A 826 9.07 10.95 32.18
N VAL A 827 9.92 10.34 31.38
CA VAL A 827 9.64 9.08 30.68
C VAL A 827 10.56 7.99 31.22
N LYS A 828 9.98 6.92 31.76
CA LYS A 828 10.69 5.73 32.23
C LYS A 828 10.38 4.54 31.34
N ILE A 829 11.42 3.92 30.80
CA ILE A 829 11.35 2.73 29.97
C ILE A 829 12.06 1.61 30.72
N ASN A 830 11.31 0.56 31.08
CA ASN A 830 11.87 -0.67 31.65
C ASN A 830 11.57 -1.82 30.69
N GLY A 831 12.56 -2.62 30.35
CA GLY A 831 12.36 -3.80 29.52
C GLY A 831 13.21 -4.96 29.99
N MET A 832 12.70 -6.17 29.79
CA MET A 832 13.38 -7.41 30.13
C MET A 832 13.11 -8.43 29.03
N ARG A 833 14.12 -9.23 28.67
CA ARG A 833 13.93 -10.41 27.85
C ARG A 833 14.80 -11.58 28.31
N THR A 834 14.31 -12.79 28.11
CA THR A 834 15.09 -14.01 28.27
C THR A 834 16.24 -14.08 27.25
N PRO A 835 17.30 -14.87 27.51
CA PRO A 835 18.44 -15.01 26.61
C PRO A 835 18.04 -15.51 25.23
N MET A 836 18.48 -14.82 24.16
CA MET A 836 18.19 -15.18 22.76
C MET A 836 19.44 -15.49 21.94
N LEU A 837 20.60 -14.98 22.34
CA LEU A 837 21.89 -15.22 21.66
C LEU A 837 22.69 -16.33 22.36
N GLU A 838 23.49 -17.09 21.62
CA GLU A 838 24.30 -18.22 22.16
C GLU A 838 25.25 -17.84 23.31
N LYS A 839 25.64 -16.56 23.39
CA LYS A 839 26.56 -16.03 24.39
C LYS A 839 25.87 -15.46 25.63
N GLU A 840 24.54 -15.44 25.67
CA GLU A 840 23.76 -14.88 26.77
C GLU A 840 23.36 -15.99 27.77
N ALA A 841 23.84 -15.90 29.01
CA ALA A 841 23.49 -16.83 30.08
C ALA A 841 22.46 -16.27 31.08
N ARG A 842 22.17 -14.97 31.02
CA ARG A 842 21.27 -14.25 31.94
C ARG A 842 20.34 -13.32 31.16
N ASP A 843 19.21 -12.99 31.77
CA ASP A 843 18.21 -12.09 31.18
C ASP A 843 18.83 -10.73 30.84
N TRP A 844 18.43 -10.23 29.68
CA TRP A 844 18.84 -8.91 29.21
C TRP A 844 17.81 -7.90 29.71
N THR A 845 18.27 -6.84 30.37
CA THR A 845 17.41 -5.76 30.85
C THR A 845 17.80 -4.45 30.19
N ILE A 846 16.82 -3.54 30.10
CA ILE A 846 17.02 -2.14 29.75
C ILE A 846 16.24 -1.27 30.72
N LYS A 847 16.90 -0.25 31.26
CA LYS A 847 16.29 0.81 32.04
C LYS A 847 16.71 2.13 31.43
N SER A 848 15.75 2.95 31.04
CA SER A 848 16.03 4.30 30.56
C SER A 848 15.10 5.29 31.22
N GLU A 849 15.66 6.42 31.63
CA GLU A 849 14.94 7.56 32.17
C GLU A 849 15.27 8.77 31.30
N VAL A 850 14.23 9.42 30.79
CA VAL A 850 14.33 10.66 30.01
C VAL A 850 13.56 11.73 30.74
N GLU A 851 14.24 12.79 31.13
CA GLU A 851 13.63 13.97 31.73
C GLU A 851 13.78 15.13 30.74
N MET A 852 12.68 15.83 30.45
CA MET A 852 12.64 16.95 29.52
C MET A 852 12.07 18.18 30.22
N LEU A 853 12.69 19.34 30.02
CA LEU A 853 12.23 20.62 30.52
C LEU A 853 12.21 21.64 29.37
N TYR A 854 11.01 22.01 28.96
CA TYR A 854 10.79 23.05 27.96
C TYR A 854 10.82 24.45 28.58
N PRO A 855 11.26 25.46 27.82
CA PRO A 855 11.13 26.84 28.24
C PRO A 855 9.68 27.31 28.14
N GLU A 856 9.35 28.38 28.86
CA GLU A 856 8.03 28.99 28.77
C GLU A 856 7.72 29.46 27.33
N MET A 857 6.52 29.12 26.85
CA MET A 857 6.03 29.59 25.55
C MET A 857 5.60 31.06 25.64
N PRO A 858 6.18 31.97 24.84
CA PRO A 858 5.83 33.39 24.88
C PRO A 858 4.44 33.60 24.29
N LYS A 859 3.67 34.54 24.87
CA LYS A 859 2.32 34.90 24.40
C LYS A 859 2.34 36.07 23.41
N SER A 860 3.44 36.82 23.31
CA SER A 860 3.60 37.95 22.39
C SER A 860 5.06 38.13 21.98
N LEU A 861 5.30 38.83 20.87
CA LEU A 861 6.65 39.16 20.41
C LEU A 861 7.43 40.00 21.43
N LYS A 862 6.74 40.83 22.23
CA LYS A 862 7.35 41.60 23.33
C LYS A 862 7.82 40.71 24.48
N GLN A 863 7.03 39.69 24.84
CA GLN A 863 7.40 38.73 25.87
C GLN A 863 8.57 37.86 25.40
N LEU A 864 8.58 37.46 24.13
CA LEU A 864 9.70 36.73 23.53
C LEU A 864 10.99 37.57 23.54
N ALA A 865 10.91 38.86 23.18
CA ALA A 865 12.06 39.77 23.21
C ALA A 865 12.60 40.01 24.64
N GLY A 866 11.76 39.89 25.67
CA GLY A 866 12.17 39.97 27.08
C GLY A 866 12.76 38.68 27.64
N GLN A 867 12.55 37.52 26.99
CA GLN A 867 13.11 36.22 27.38
C GLN A 867 14.48 36.01 26.71
N LYS A 868 15.54 36.56 27.32
CA LYS A 868 16.91 36.50 26.78
C LYS A 868 17.49 35.09 26.70
N HIS A 869 17.17 34.23 27.67
CA HIS A 869 17.64 32.84 27.73
C HIS A 869 16.48 31.88 27.59
N ARG A 870 16.46 31.13 26.48
CA ARG A 870 15.39 30.19 26.15
C ARG A 870 15.98 28.87 25.70
N GLU A 871 16.02 27.94 26.63
CA GLU A 871 16.76 26.69 26.46
C GLU A 871 15.84 25.50 26.73
N LEU A 872 15.91 24.50 25.85
CA LEU A 872 15.33 23.17 26.08
C LEU A 872 16.42 22.30 26.71
N SER A 873 16.13 21.72 27.87
CA SER A 873 17.05 20.81 28.55
C SER A 873 16.49 19.40 28.56
N VAL A 874 17.28 18.43 28.10
CA VAL A 874 16.91 17.01 28.11
C VAL A 874 18.04 16.20 28.72
N ASN A 875 17.72 15.42 29.75
CA ASN A 875 18.61 14.42 30.33
C ASN A 875 18.10 13.03 29.93
N VAL A 876 19.00 12.21 29.40
CA VAL A 876 18.75 10.81 29.07
C VAL A 876 19.76 9.97 29.82
N GLU A 877 19.27 9.07 30.67
CA GLU A 877 20.07 8.01 31.27
C GLU A 877 19.54 6.68 30.74
N ALA A 878 20.42 5.82 30.24
CA ALA A 878 20.06 4.50 29.73
C ALA A 878 21.10 3.47 30.15
N ARG A 879 20.64 2.38 30.78
CA ARG A 879 21.44 1.22 31.14
C ARG A 879 20.87 -0.03 30.50
N TRP A 880 21.70 -0.83 29.85
CA TRP A 880 21.23 -2.06 29.21
C TRP A 880 22.30 -3.14 29.12
N GLY A 881 21.86 -4.39 28.97
CA GLY A 881 22.73 -5.56 28.82
C GLY A 881 22.44 -6.63 29.87
N CYS A 882 23.11 -7.78 29.75
CA CYS A 882 23.12 -8.77 30.83
C CYS A 882 23.83 -8.16 32.05
N GLU A 883 23.09 -7.92 33.14
CA GLU A 883 23.53 -7.18 34.34
C GLU A 883 23.74 -5.66 34.14
N GLU A 884 23.09 -5.01 33.16
CA GLU A 884 23.14 -3.54 32.98
C GLU A 884 24.56 -2.96 32.76
N LYS A 885 25.48 -3.75 32.17
CA LYS A 885 26.89 -3.41 31.98
C LYS A 885 27.19 -2.26 31.01
N ASN A 886 26.22 -1.83 30.20
CA ASN A 886 26.38 -0.68 29.34
C ASN A 886 25.57 0.48 29.88
N GLU A 887 26.18 1.66 29.95
CA GLU A 887 25.56 2.89 30.41
C GLU A 887 25.80 3.99 29.37
N ILE A 888 24.74 4.76 29.07
CA ILE A 888 24.81 6.03 28.35
C ILE A 888 24.14 7.09 29.20
N ARG A 889 24.83 8.22 29.34
CA ARG A 889 24.31 9.47 29.88
C ARG A 889 24.42 10.53 28.79
N MET A 890 23.28 11.09 28.39
CA MET A 890 23.21 12.11 27.34
C MET A 890 22.50 13.35 27.86
N LYS A 891 23.14 14.50 27.68
CA LYS A 891 22.58 15.83 27.93
C LYS A 891 22.35 16.51 26.60
N ILE A 892 21.15 17.03 26.36
CA ILE A 892 20.81 17.77 25.13
C ILE A 892 20.30 19.15 25.51
N GLN A 893 20.90 20.17 24.93
CA GLN A 893 20.52 21.56 25.05
C GLN A 893 20.04 22.08 23.69
N GLY A 894 18.79 22.54 23.63
CA GLY A 894 18.27 23.26 22.47
C GLY A 894 18.30 24.76 22.73
N GLU A 895 18.89 25.54 21.83
CA GLU A 895 18.98 26.99 21.90
C GLU A 895 18.79 27.65 20.52
N GLN A 896 18.91 28.98 20.49
CA GLN A 896 18.88 29.76 19.26
C GLN A 896 20.28 30.19 18.84
N ASN A 897 20.65 29.89 17.60
CA ASN A 897 21.92 30.31 17.01
C ASN A 897 21.98 31.84 16.83
N GLN A 898 23.18 32.40 16.70
CA GLN A 898 23.46 33.82 16.50
C GLN A 898 22.64 34.44 15.37
N GLU A 899 22.55 33.78 14.21
CA GLU A 899 21.79 34.27 13.06
C GLU A 899 20.28 34.35 13.34
N GLN A 900 19.74 33.38 14.09
CA GLN A 900 18.33 33.40 14.50
C GLN A 900 18.08 34.55 15.49
N LYS A 901 19.00 34.81 16.43
CA LYS A 901 18.90 35.94 17.37
C LYS A 901 18.95 37.30 16.64
N LYS A 902 19.81 37.44 15.63
CA LYS A 902 19.85 38.63 14.74
C LYS A 902 18.55 38.80 13.97
N TRP A 903 18.05 37.71 13.38
CA TRP A 903 16.77 37.71 12.67
C TRP A 903 15.61 38.10 13.58
N MET A 904 15.56 37.58 14.81
CA MET A 904 14.57 37.98 15.81
C MET A 904 14.63 39.47 16.15
N LYS A 905 15.83 40.03 16.32
CA LYS A 905 16.00 41.47 16.61
C LYS A 905 15.42 42.32 15.48
N ILE A 906 15.70 41.96 14.23
CA ILE A 906 15.14 42.62 13.04
C ILE A 906 13.61 42.49 13.01
N VAL A 907 13.07 41.30 13.30
CA VAL A 907 11.61 41.06 13.32
C VAL A 907 10.92 41.81 14.47
N ALA A 908 11.58 41.97 15.61
CA ALA A 908 11.07 42.71 16.77
C ALA A 908 11.17 44.24 16.59
N GLU A 909 12.18 44.72 15.85
CA GLU A 909 12.44 46.14 15.57
C GLU A 909 11.64 46.66 14.36
N GLN A 910 11.29 45.80 13.39
CA GLN A 910 10.39 46.12 12.27
C GLN A 910 8.95 46.38 12.78
N ARG A 911 8.71 47.59 13.28
CA ARG A 911 7.37 48.16 13.45
C ARG A 911 6.87 48.71 12.11
N ASP A 912 6.50 47.84 11.19
CA ASP A 912 5.72 48.27 10.03
C ASP A 912 4.26 47.78 10.16
N GLU A 913 3.36 48.75 9.99
CA GLU A 913 1.91 48.72 9.69
C GLU A 913 1.08 47.48 10.09
N GLU A 914 0.01 47.73 10.88
CA GLU A 914 -1.10 46.83 11.28
C GLU A 914 -1.05 45.38 10.73
N LEU A 915 -0.15 44.56 11.29
CA LEU A 915 -0.14 43.10 11.07
C LEU A 915 -1.45 42.50 11.57
N THR A 916 -2.01 41.56 10.82
CA THR A 916 -3.19 40.83 11.29
C THR A 916 -2.81 39.94 12.49
N PRO A 917 -3.72 39.66 13.45
CA PRO A 917 -3.43 38.82 14.62
C PRO A 917 -2.88 37.43 14.26
N MET A 918 -3.26 36.91 13.09
CA MET A 918 -2.77 35.64 12.57
C MET A 918 -1.31 35.74 12.09
N GLU A 919 -0.92 36.82 11.44
CA GLU A 919 0.47 37.05 11.01
C GLU A 919 1.40 37.29 12.20
N GLU A 920 0.92 38.02 13.21
CA GLU A 920 1.66 38.19 14.47
C GLU A 920 1.89 36.85 15.18
N TYR A 921 0.87 35.98 15.22
CA TYR A 921 0.98 34.63 15.76
C TYR A 921 1.95 33.74 14.97
N TYR A 922 1.92 33.79 13.63
CA TYR A 922 2.86 33.04 12.79
C TYR A 922 4.30 33.51 12.96
N ARG A 923 4.52 34.83 13.02
CA ARG A 923 5.85 35.40 13.30
C ARG A 923 6.33 35.03 14.69
N LEU A 924 5.45 35.04 15.69
CA LEU A 924 5.74 34.60 17.05
C LEU A 924 6.20 33.13 17.07
N ILE A 925 5.49 32.24 16.37
CA ILE A 925 5.88 30.84 16.26
C ILE A 925 7.27 30.71 15.62
N GLN A 926 7.48 31.33 14.46
CA GLN A 926 8.77 31.26 13.74
C GLN A 926 9.94 31.80 14.56
N ALA A 927 9.73 32.94 15.24
CA ALA A 927 10.72 33.53 16.13
C ALA A 927 10.95 32.69 17.39
N SER A 928 9.94 31.95 17.85
CA SER A 928 10.02 31.11 19.04
C SER A 928 10.69 29.75 18.81
N MET A 929 11.01 29.36 17.58
CA MET A 929 11.60 28.06 17.35
C MET A 929 13.10 28.04 17.70
N LEU A 930 13.55 26.94 18.30
CA LEU A 930 14.97 26.64 18.54
C LEU A 930 15.58 26.10 17.24
N ASN A 931 16.84 26.47 16.94
CA ASN A 931 17.50 26.06 15.69
C ASN A 931 18.91 25.54 15.90
N GLN A 932 19.41 25.48 17.13
CA GLN A 932 20.68 24.87 17.48
C GLN A 932 20.47 23.85 18.59
N TYR A 933 20.98 22.64 18.39
CA TYR A 933 20.91 21.56 19.36
C TYR A 933 22.33 21.07 19.64
N LYS A 934 22.77 21.21 20.89
CA LYS A 934 24.05 20.71 21.39
C LYS A 934 23.77 19.47 22.24
N ALA A 935 24.54 18.42 22.05
CA ALA A 935 24.42 17.18 22.80
C ALA A 935 25.79 16.71 23.27
N VAL A 936 25.87 16.29 24.54
CA VAL A 936 27.04 15.65 25.15
C VAL A 936 26.61 14.26 25.58
N VAL A 937 27.35 13.25 25.13
CA VAL A 937 27.06 11.82 25.34
C VAL A 937 28.27 11.18 26.02
N ASP A 938 28.11 10.84 27.28
CA ASP A 938 29.05 10.00 28.03
C ASP A 938 28.59 8.55 27.93
N TYR A 939 29.48 7.65 27.49
CA TYR A 939 29.12 6.25 27.29
C TYR A 939 30.18 5.30 27.85
N ASP A 940 29.75 4.34 28.68
CA ASP A 940 30.57 3.21 29.11
C ASP A 940 29.97 1.92 28.56
N ILE A 941 30.60 1.37 27.52
CA ILE A 941 30.07 0.25 26.74
C ILE A 941 31.07 -0.89 26.77
N GLN A 942 30.81 -1.86 27.64
CA GLN A 942 31.69 -3.01 27.85
C GLN A 942 31.41 -4.16 26.87
N THR A 943 30.24 -4.17 26.22
CA THR A 943 29.84 -5.26 25.32
C THR A 943 30.30 -5.03 23.87
N PRO A 944 31.04 -5.98 23.25
CA PRO A 944 31.54 -5.83 21.87
C PRO A 944 30.44 -5.67 20.81
N ALA A 945 29.26 -6.27 21.03
CA ALA A 945 28.13 -6.17 20.10
C ALA A 945 27.55 -4.73 20.04
N SER A 946 27.36 -4.10 21.20
CA SER A 946 26.90 -2.70 21.29
C SER A 946 27.93 -1.74 20.70
N HIS A 947 29.23 -2.01 20.91
CA HIS A 947 30.30 -1.22 20.32
C HIS A 947 30.29 -1.30 18.77
N ARG A 948 30.09 -2.49 18.19
CA ARG A 948 29.94 -2.65 16.73
C ARG A 948 28.71 -1.93 16.18
N LEU A 949 27.58 -1.99 16.87
CA LEU A 949 26.34 -1.31 16.45
C LEU A 949 26.53 0.21 16.36
N ILE A 950 27.12 0.82 17.40
CA ILE A 950 27.36 2.26 17.43
C ILE A 950 28.41 2.68 16.39
N ASN A 951 29.50 1.92 16.26
CA ASN A 951 30.49 2.19 15.22
C ASN A 951 29.90 2.01 13.81
N GLY A 952 29.02 1.03 13.61
CA GLY A 952 28.30 0.83 12.36
C GLY A 952 27.39 2.01 12.03
N LEU A 953 26.61 2.49 12.99
CA LEU A 953 25.77 3.68 12.85
C LEU A 953 26.59 4.91 12.45
N PHE A 954 27.72 5.15 13.13
CA PHE A 954 28.62 6.26 12.83
C PHE A 954 29.27 6.13 11.45
N THR A 955 29.66 4.92 11.05
CA THR A 955 30.22 4.65 9.72
C THR A 955 29.18 4.88 8.62
N GLN A 956 27.92 4.52 8.86
CA GLN A 956 26.82 4.71 7.90
C GLN A 956 26.46 6.19 7.73
N ILE A 957 26.51 6.99 8.80
CA ILE A 957 26.36 8.46 8.73
C ILE A 957 27.45 9.05 7.84
N LYS A 958 28.71 8.59 7.97
CA LYS A 958 29.82 9.03 7.10
C LYS A 958 29.62 8.59 5.65
N ALA A 959 29.23 7.35 5.41
CA ALA A 959 29.08 6.79 4.05
C ALA A 959 27.98 7.49 3.24
N ASN A 960 26.92 7.94 3.92
CA ASN A 960 25.79 8.63 3.29
C ASN A 960 25.97 10.17 3.23
N ALA A 961 27.04 10.72 3.79
CA ALA A 961 27.30 12.16 3.77
C ALA A 961 27.87 12.58 2.40
N PRO A 962 27.43 13.71 1.81
CA PRO A 962 27.97 14.17 0.54
C PRO A 962 29.47 14.49 0.69
N PHE A 963 30.31 13.87 -0.14
CA PHE A 963 31.77 14.00 -0.06
C PHE A 963 32.25 15.46 -0.11
N PHE A 964 31.57 16.31 -0.90
CA PHE A 964 31.94 17.73 -1.06
C PHE A 964 31.49 18.65 0.08
N SER A 965 30.59 18.19 0.96
CA SER A 965 30.09 18.99 2.08
C SER A 965 30.52 18.46 3.45
N THR A 966 31.40 17.45 3.48
CA THR A 966 31.89 16.83 4.71
C THR A 966 33.35 17.22 4.95
N THR A 967 33.64 17.83 6.10
CA THR A 967 35.02 18.03 6.59
C THR A 967 35.33 17.00 7.67
N LEU A 968 36.48 16.34 7.52
CA LEU A 968 37.01 15.37 8.47
C LEU A 968 38.32 15.91 9.05
N GLU A 969 38.34 16.14 10.35
CA GLU A 969 39.53 16.56 11.09
C GLU A 969 39.90 15.46 12.10
N ASN A 970 41.17 15.08 12.17
CA ASN A 970 41.65 14.21 13.24
C ASN A 970 41.78 15.04 14.52
N GLY A 971 41.04 14.65 15.56
CA GLY A 971 40.99 15.40 16.83
C GLY A 971 41.14 14.45 18.00
N HIS A 972 41.78 14.90 19.08
CA HIS A 972 41.87 14.16 20.33
C HIS A 972 40.87 14.71 21.34
N ASN A 973 39.71 14.07 21.44
CA ASN A 973 38.70 14.37 22.45
C ASN A 973 38.82 13.38 23.64
N GLN A 974 38.17 13.66 24.77
CA GLN A 974 38.23 12.74 25.91
C GLN A 974 37.67 11.36 25.54
N LYS A 975 38.35 10.31 26.02
CA LYS A 975 37.94 8.92 25.80
C LYS A 975 36.56 8.69 26.42
N ASN A 976 35.68 7.98 25.69
CA ASN A 976 34.30 7.65 26.11
C ASN A 976 33.30 8.82 26.18
N MET A 977 33.63 9.95 25.55
CA MET A 977 32.70 11.07 25.39
C MET A 977 32.54 11.41 23.90
N MET A 978 31.31 11.72 23.49
CA MET A 978 30.96 12.21 22.16
C MET A 978 30.19 13.51 22.30
N ARG A 979 30.49 14.48 21.43
CA ARG A 979 29.80 15.76 21.37
C ARG A 979 29.16 15.92 20.00
N ALA A 980 27.93 16.41 19.93
CA ALA A 980 27.25 16.64 18.68
C ALA A 980 26.57 18.01 18.70
N ARG A 981 26.65 18.73 17.59
CA ARG A 981 26.00 20.02 17.40
C ARG A 981 25.29 20.01 16.05
N LEU A 982 23.97 20.20 16.09
CA LEU A 982 23.11 20.32 14.91
C LEU A 982 22.61 21.76 14.83
N THR A 983 22.86 22.43 13.72
CA THR A 983 22.43 23.81 13.48
C THR A 983 21.56 23.85 12.23
N ILE A 984 20.34 24.33 12.36
CA ILE A 984 19.38 24.45 11.25
C ILE A 984 19.44 25.90 10.75
N GLU A 985 19.48 26.06 9.43
CA GLU A 985 19.48 27.36 8.78
C GLU A 985 18.22 28.17 9.17
N PRO A 986 18.36 29.39 9.72
CA PRO A 986 17.23 30.14 10.29
C PRO A 986 16.25 30.68 9.25
N ALA A 987 16.71 31.09 8.06
CA ALA A 987 15.89 31.79 7.07
C ALA A 987 15.01 30.84 6.25
N THR A 988 15.58 29.79 5.66
CA THR A 988 14.84 28.85 4.81
C THR A 988 14.53 27.52 5.49
N ARG A 989 15.30 27.13 6.52
CA ARG A 989 15.22 25.82 7.20
C ARG A 989 15.31 24.63 6.25
N GLN A 990 15.89 24.83 5.08
CA GLN A 990 16.08 23.79 4.06
C GLN A 990 17.37 23.01 4.29
N HIS A 991 18.35 23.64 4.94
CA HIS A 991 19.65 23.05 5.18
C HIS A 991 19.96 22.99 6.68
N ALA A 992 20.71 21.96 7.06
CA ALA A 992 21.25 21.80 8.41
C ALA A 992 22.73 21.44 8.35
N THR A 993 23.47 21.91 9.36
CA THR A 993 24.87 21.61 9.58
C THR A 993 24.99 20.74 10.81
N LEU A 994 25.54 19.53 10.66
CA LEU A 994 25.77 18.59 11.74
C LEU A 994 27.26 18.43 11.97
N SER A 995 27.75 18.78 13.17
CA SER A 995 29.11 18.49 13.60
C SER A 995 29.09 17.44 14.70
N ILE A 996 29.83 16.35 14.53
CA ILE A 996 30.02 15.27 15.49
C ILE A 996 31.50 15.20 15.87
N HIS A 997 31.79 15.23 17.15
CA HIS A 997 33.12 15.05 17.72
C HIS A 997 33.17 13.73 18.48
N THR A 998 33.91 12.77 17.97
CA THR A 998 34.25 11.51 18.65
C THR A 998 35.63 11.63 19.28
N PRO A 999 36.09 10.65 20.09
CA PRO A 999 37.42 10.68 20.68
C PRO A 999 38.60 10.75 19.68
N THR A 1000 38.38 10.30 18.44
CA THR A 1000 39.42 10.18 17.41
C THR A 1000 39.27 11.20 16.28
N GLU A 1001 38.05 11.68 16.02
CA GLU A 1001 37.73 12.41 14.80
C GLU A 1001 36.62 13.43 15.03
N LYS A 1002 36.69 14.53 14.28
CA LYS A 1002 35.65 15.55 14.14
C LYS A 1002 35.13 15.51 12.71
N VAL A 1003 33.83 15.24 12.58
CA VAL A 1003 33.12 15.18 11.31
C VAL A 1003 32.14 16.33 11.28
N THR A 1004 32.25 17.23 10.30
CA THR A 1004 31.26 18.29 10.08
C THR A 1004 30.64 18.10 8.71
N ILE A 1005 29.32 17.99 8.65
CA ILE A 1005 28.55 17.83 7.44
C ILE A 1005 27.73 19.11 7.25
N ASN A 1006 28.06 19.87 6.23
CA ASN A 1006 27.37 21.09 5.85
C ASN A 1006 26.25 20.79 4.82
N ASP A 1007 25.28 21.70 4.74
CA ASP A 1007 24.22 21.73 3.73
C ASP A 1007 23.34 20.47 3.64
N ILE A 1008 23.12 19.78 4.77
CA ILE A 1008 22.22 18.62 4.82
C ILE A 1008 20.81 19.10 4.46
N SER A 1009 20.30 18.67 3.30
CA SER A 1009 18.93 18.98 2.89
C SER A 1009 17.93 18.33 3.84
N MET A 1010 17.11 19.14 4.51
CA MET A 1010 16.06 18.67 5.39
C MET A 1010 14.93 18.03 4.56
N PRO A 1011 14.43 16.84 4.94
CA PRO A 1011 13.40 16.12 4.18
C PRO A 1011 12.04 16.84 4.20
N VAL A 1012 11.83 17.76 5.15
CA VAL A 1012 10.64 18.62 5.29
C VAL A 1012 11.13 20.01 5.67
N VAL A 1013 10.62 21.05 5.00
CA VAL A 1013 10.84 22.45 5.41
C VAL A 1013 10.04 22.67 6.69
N LEU A 1014 10.73 22.77 7.84
CA LEU A 1014 10.17 22.88 9.18
C LEU A 1014 9.57 24.25 9.48
#